data_AF-A0A9W9ZTJ4-F1
#
_entry.id   AF-A0A9W9ZTJ4-F1
#
_cell.length_a   1.000
_cell.length_b   1.000
_cell.length_c   1.000
_cell.angle_alpha   90.00
_cell.angle_beta   90.00
_cell.angle_gamma   90.00
#
_symmetry.space_group_name_H-M   'P 1'
#
loop_
_entity.id
_entity.type
_entity.pdbx_description
1 polymer ?
#
loop_
_entity_poly.entity_id
_entity_poly.type
_entity_poly.pdbx_seq_one_letter_code
_entity_poly.pdbx_strand_id
1 'polypeptide(L)'
;MAASAVEESEVVTTLSVNLGISKEVIAQFASLNEDAASVLLKVKQVLDENSSKDEKYRSDMSTLRRARVDAEQQFSQIEKQLISCNARLESEQKQHERLQKEHEETVATLAEKQKRLQEVESIKEDASTNYSRVSRLNEQLESEKLELLSVVERKNQEIDRLNGANSTKCEAQAKLDQIQSQETSFKFREKRIEQEKELIERQNKWLSEELKTKTDELVKLRKEKSSQVLELQSQLDERTEELSHLKTSAETLKESNTELNNKVESYMHKLKEAREQLVKTEDHFKTELASQSKLAVLYKDSADEAKRKSEELLTAFEELQKLLKESNEGRLDLDSRLMEQENSHAERVREFEERISKLDKELENANDLLAAARQRGAAPLTPAELSTFSPTAAATSSFMKSGMTLTQIYSQYVEVSDALQQEKDENIRLKQYLDQILKEIEEKAPVLQQQRKDFEQALHSVDQLSRRLDSALVENEESKVFAEEAAKKSEHLKRENDRLRNLSADLSQQVQVLLKECEEARGGVVSSEPSVHPMSSTEVTSSSQVISEHLVTFRSIEELQQQNQKLLGVIRELSEEKEKREGDNIIDGLQKKLDGSLKEVEGLKESRERQMHMVEAVIRQRDMYRVLLANSGQTPIPTTDVDLSVLTSTPLLKTPDKSGAELEETKVALKELQRHFETYKTDRVQAEEKSSERLDKLQSENLELNGNNARLKSQLEFAEERHAMLKSNSEAFKKEASAASEKSRNLQVAISKIQATLDSVSQDMTNTKEKCNKLEVMCENVKAEKALMKESEVRLMQENKSLLEHQKSQNVLVTNLQTLQNNLERSEFEARTRLGSQVETLQREVNLLKRKQESEDKHHKSVIGTWENRVQELQSQLNTEIKTHQQAREQLLTSTRDVDSVQLRCTQAEKQLQATEKRLADILEKETDSLQEAEEERIRKETTEKYTVKIQEFEFKLHTTEAKVKGLEEQLQQAKQHAEQFKSMSEANESALGDLNKTSDEFKRTTESKLQTAEQDVTQYKSRVTTLQALNQDLNATRAKLAREAESQTKSLRDMLSKVKAELEEALKKTQTSSAAELTAKEELKEQALLATEAQDKYERELVLHANDVQALTSVKEQFQEQSSKFQEIEDRALAAEQKLQEYTSSWEDQKKAKASEAKKIEARCADLVNQNSTLHSQLEKLSAQLAASKRSPVQISLPQKEGVAAEGGEESKKTVDELWEIIRFVRREKEISETKCELSQSESIRYQQRCEYLKVK
;
A
#
# COMPACT_ATOMS: atom_id res chain seq x y z
N MET A 1 84.47 28.72 79.08
CA MET A 1 85.27 27.80 79.93
C MET A 1 84.44 26.63 80.47
N ALA A 2 83.28 26.81 81.10
CA ALA A 2 82.50 25.68 81.64
C ALA A 2 81.82 24.75 80.59
N ALA A 3 81.62 25.22 79.34
CA ALA A 3 80.94 24.44 78.29
C ALA A 3 81.90 23.57 77.46
N SER A 4 82.92 24.16 76.81
CA SER A 4 83.83 23.44 75.91
C SER A 4 84.58 22.29 76.57
N ALA A 5 84.93 22.42 77.86
CA ALA A 5 85.57 21.34 78.62
C ALA A 5 84.70 20.09 78.78
N VAL A 6 83.36 20.21 78.67
CA VAL A 6 82.43 19.07 78.67
C VAL A 6 82.39 18.41 77.29
N GLU A 7 82.32 19.21 76.22
CA GLU A 7 82.33 18.71 74.84
C GLU A 7 83.65 18.00 74.49
N GLU A 8 84.80 18.60 74.85
CA GLU A 8 86.13 17.98 74.70
C GLU A 8 86.24 16.67 75.49
N SER A 9 85.78 16.66 76.75
CA SER A 9 85.76 15.45 77.58
C SER A 9 84.91 14.35 76.93
N GLU A 10 83.71 14.68 76.47
CA GLU A 10 82.82 13.69 75.86
C GLU A 10 83.39 13.16 74.53
N VAL A 11 83.92 14.03 73.66
CA VAL A 11 84.62 13.64 72.43
C VAL A 11 85.77 12.68 72.74
N VAL A 12 86.66 13.03 73.68
CA VAL A 12 87.75 12.16 74.17
C VAL A 12 87.22 10.81 74.65
N THR A 13 86.11 10.76 75.39
CA THR A 13 85.56 9.47 75.85
C THR A 13 84.99 8.62 74.72
N THR A 14 84.23 9.20 73.78
CA THR A 14 83.65 8.46 72.65
C THR A 14 84.72 7.90 71.70
N LEU A 15 85.75 8.69 71.40
CA LEU A 15 86.89 8.24 70.57
C LEU A 15 87.75 7.21 71.30
N SER A 16 87.93 7.33 72.62
CA SER A 16 88.68 6.34 73.41
C SER A 16 88.02 4.97 73.39
N VAL A 17 86.69 4.90 73.47
CA VAL A 17 85.94 3.63 73.38
C VAL A 17 85.95 3.09 71.94
N ASN A 18 85.68 3.92 70.94
CA ASN A 18 85.52 3.47 69.55
C ASN A 18 86.85 3.16 68.84
N LEU A 19 87.97 3.76 69.25
CA LEU A 19 89.31 3.54 68.68
C LEU A 19 90.25 2.73 69.59
N GLY A 20 89.85 2.43 70.84
CA GLY A 20 90.64 1.67 71.80
C GLY A 20 91.88 2.39 72.38
N ILE A 21 92.06 3.68 72.08
CA ILE A 21 93.17 4.52 72.56
C ILE A 21 92.82 5.08 73.95
N SER A 22 93.78 5.22 74.87
CA SER A 22 93.48 5.73 76.21
C SER A 22 93.02 7.19 76.19
N LYS A 23 92.08 7.54 77.08
CA LYS A 23 91.54 8.90 77.22
C LYS A 23 92.63 9.96 77.41
N GLU A 24 93.68 9.62 78.16
CA GLU A 24 94.81 10.50 78.46
C GLU A 24 95.60 10.87 77.19
N VAL A 25 95.83 9.91 76.28
CA VAL A 25 96.53 10.15 75.01
C VAL A 25 95.69 11.03 74.07
N ILE A 26 94.38 10.78 73.98
CA ILE A 26 93.50 11.60 73.13
C ILE A 26 93.35 13.02 73.71
N ALA A 27 93.22 13.17 75.03
CA ALA A 27 93.19 14.47 75.70
C ALA A 27 94.50 15.26 75.51
N GLN A 28 95.66 14.61 75.61
CA GLN A 28 96.94 15.23 75.27
C GLN A 28 96.95 15.67 73.80
N PHE A 29 96.46 14.85 72.87
CA PHE A 29 96.41 15.20 71.45
C PHE A 29 95.50 16.39 71.14
N ALA A 30 94.35 16.49 71.81
CA ALA A 30 93.48 17.66 71.73
C ALA A 30 94.16 18.94 72.28
N SER A 31 94.91 18.81 73.38
CA SER A 31 95.58 19.95 74.04
C SER A 31 96.80 20.51 73.29
N LEU A 32 97.29 19.83 72.25
CA LEU A 32 98.52 20.23 71.53
C LEU A 32 98.28 21.31 70.47
N ASN A 33 97.08 21.43 69.89
CA ASN A 33 96.70 22.53 69.00
C ASN A 33 95.18 22.53 68.70
N GLU A 34 94.61 23.70 68.47
CA GLU A 34 93.16 23.89 68.24
C GLU A 34 92.66 23.13 66.98
N ASP A 35 93.47 23.07 65.92
CA ASP A 35 93.21 22.24 64.74
C ASP A 35 93.03 20.75 65.09
N ALA A 36 93.81 20.21 66.03
CA ALA A 36 93.78 18.80 66.41
C ALA A 36 92.47 18.44 67.13
N ALA A 37 91.97 19.34 67.99
CA ALA A 37 90.65 19.21 68.58
C ALA A 37 89.53 19.19 67.51
N SER A 38 89.64 20.05 66.48
CA SER A 38 88.68 20.07 65.36
C SER A 38 88.66 18.77 64.54
N VAL A 39 89.83 18.15 64.35
CA VAL A 39 89.96 16.86 63.64
C VAL A 39 89.33 15.73 64.47
N LEU A 40 89.59 15.67 65.77
CA LEU A 40 88.97 14.69 66.66
C LEU A 40 87.43 14.80 66.65
N LEU A 41 86.89 16.02 66.67
CA LEU A 41 85.45 16.25 66.65
C LEU A 41 84.81 15.81 65.31
N LYS A 42 85.50 16.00 64.17
CA LYS A 42 85.07 15.42 62.88
C LYS A 42 85.17 13.90 62.84
N VAL A 43 86.20 13.29 63.43
CA VAL A 43 86.32 11.82 63.52
C VAL A 43 85.18 11.24 64.36
N LYS A 44 84.74 11.92 65.45
CA LYS A 44 83.53 11.54 66.20
C LYS A 44 82.30 11.56 65.30
N GLN A 45 82.03 12.66 64.59
CA GLN A 45 80.87 12.76 63.70
C GLN A 45 80.82 11.65 62.64
N VAL A 46 81.96 11.29 62.02
CA VAL A 46 82.03 10.21 61.03
C VAL A 46 81.80 8.82 61.67
N LEU A 47 82.23 8.62 62.92
CA LEU A 47 81.95 7.38 63.66
C LEU A 47 80.47 7.26 64.05
N ASP A 48 79.86 8.33 64.55
CA ASP A 48 78.44 8.37 64.95
C ASP A 48 77.50 8.28 63.73
N GLU A 49 77.89 8.86 62.58
CA GLU A 49 77.21 8.63 61.31
C GLU A 49 77.30 7.17 60.83
N ASN A 50 78.42 6.50 61.06
CA ASN A 50 78.58 5.11 60.66
C ASN A 50 77.87 4.14 61.62
N SER A 51 77.86 4.40 62.93
CA SER A 51 77.13 3.56 63.88
C SER A 51 75.62 3.61 63.64
N SER A 52 75.05 4.80 63.37
CA SER A 52 73.63 4.95 63.06
C SER A 52 73.22 4.28 61.74
N LYS A 53 74.10 4.25 60.73
CA LYS A 53 73.91 3.46 59.51
C LYS A 53 73.96 1.96 59.81
N ASP A 54 74.91 1.51 60.63
CA ASP A 54 75.07 0.10 60.99
C ASP A 54 73.91 -0.42 61.86
N GLU A 55 73.39 0.38 62.79
CA GLU A 55 72.17 0.08 63.55
C GLU A 55 70.94 0.00 62.65
N LYS A 56 70.82 0.89 61.66
CA LYS A 56 69.73 0.83 60.68
C LYS A 56 69.81 -0.44 59.82
N TYR A 57 70.99 -0.79 59.32
CA TYR A 57 71.18 -2.07 58.61
C TYR A 57 70.86 -3.28 59.48
N ARG A 58 71.19 -3.27 60.78
CA ARG A 58 70.83 -4.35 61.73
C ARG A 58 69.32 -4.42 61.98
N SER A 59 68.63 -3.27 62.06
CA SER A 59 67.17 -3.18 62.16
C SER A 59 66.50 -3.77 60.91
N ASP A 60 66.90 -3.31 59.72
CA ASP A 60 66.31 -3.73 58.45
C ASP A 60 66.61 -5.22 58.14
N MET A 61 67.78 -5.72 58.56
CA MET A 61 68.11 -7.14 58.53
C MET A 61 67.27 -7.97 59.52
N SER A 62 66.81 -7.38 60.63
CA SER A 62 65.96 -8.05 61.61
C SER A 62 64.50 -8.13 61.14
N THR A 63 63.98 -7.06 60.52
CA THR A 63 62.63 -7.06 59.93
C THR A 63 62.55 -7.99 58.72
N LEU A 64 63.56 -7.99 57.83
CA LEU A 64 63.66 -8.96 56.73
C LEU A 64 63.72 -10.41 57.23
N ARG A 65 64.45 -10.68 58.32
CA ARG A 65 64.48 -12.04 58.93
C ARG A 65 63.13 -12.46 59.52
N ARG A 66 62.37 -11.57 60.14
CA ARG A 66 61.00 -11.88 60.59
C ARG A 66 60.08 -12.15 59.40
N ALA A 67 60.01 -11.23 58.43
CA ALA A 67 59.18 -11.40 57.24
C ALA A 67 59.51 -12.70 56.48
N ARG A 68 60.79 -13.10 56.42
CA ARG A 68 61.19 -14.39 55.88
C ARG A 68 60.70 -15.58 56.71
N VAL A 69 60.82 -15.56 58.05
CA VAL A 69 60.33 -16.66 58.92
C VAL A 69 58.81 -16.76 58.87
N ASP A 70 58.11 -15.62 58.85
CA ASP A 70 56.64 -15.57 58.74
C ASP A 70 56.19 -16.13 57.37
N ALA A 71 56.91 -15.83 56.29
CA ALA A 71 56.69 -16.43 54.98
C ALA A 71 57.01 -17.93 54.95
N GLU A 72 58.13 -18.38 55.53
CA GLU A 72 58.50 -19.80 55.62
C GLU A 72 57.47 -20.61 56.44
N GLN A 73 56.87 -20.01 57.48
CA GLN A 73 55.75 -20.62 58.20
C GLN A 73 54.48 -20.70 57.35
N GLN A 74 54.12 -19.63 56.63
CA GLN A 74 52.96 -19.64 55.72
C GLN A 74 53.14 -20.66 54.59
N PHE A 75 54.31 -20.71 53.96
CA PHE A 75 54.64 -21.73 52.96
C PHE A 75 54.53 -23.14 53.53
N SER A 76 55.11 -23.43 54.70
CA SER A 76 54.99 -24.78 55.28
C SER A 76 53.59 -25.11 55.81
N GLN A 77 52.70 -24.12 55.97
CA GLN A 77 51.29 -24.32 56.30
C GLN A 77 50.44 -24.58 55.05
N ILE A 78 50.71 -23.86 53.95
CA ILE A 78 50.13 -24.10 52.62
C ILE A 78 50.58 -25.47 52.09
N GLU A 79 51.87 -25.79 52.17
CA GLU A 79 52.48 -27.08 51.82
C GLU A 79 51.78 -28.25 52.54
N LYS A 80 51.55 -28.14 53.86
CA LYS A 80 50.79 -29.16 54.61
C LYS A 80 49.33 -29.26 54.17
N GLN A 81 48.69 -28.14 53.82
CA GLN A 81 47.34 -28.15 53.26
C GLN A 81 47.32 -28.82 51.88
N LEU A 82 48.26 -28.48 51.00
CA LEU A 82 48.40 -29.01 49.64
C LEU A 82 48.73 -30.52 49.66
N ILE A 83 49.64 -30.97 50.53
CA ILE A 83 49.87 -32.41 50.79
C ILE A 83 48.59 -33.09 51.30
N SER A 84 47.82 -32.47 52.20
CA SER A 84 46.55 -33.04 52.67
C SER A 84 45.45 -33.08 51.60
N CYS A 85 45.45 -32.09 50.69
CA CYS A 85 44.54 -32.01 49.55
C CYS A 85 44.93 -33.02 48.46
N ASN A 86 46.21 -33.19 48.15
CA ASN A 86 46.68 -34.19 47.19
C ASN A 86 46.53 -35.62 47.74
N ALA A 87 46.79 -35.85 49.03
CA ALA A 87 46.50 -37.15 49.67
C ALA A 87 45.00 -37.47 49.65
N ARG A 88 44.12 -36.47 49.82
CA ARG A 88 42.67 -36.61 49.62
C ARG A 88 42.33 -36.86 48.15
N LEU A 89 42.85 -36.05 47.23
CA LEU A 89 42.60 -36.16 45.79
C LEU A 89 43.01 -37.53 45.26
N GLU A 90 44.19 -38.04 45.65
CA GLU A 90 44.60 -39.42 45.36
C GLU A 90 43.64 -40.45 45.98
N SER A 91 43.16 -40.24 47.21
CA SER A 91 42.23 -41.18 47.85
C SER A 91 40.84 -41.17 47.19
N GLU A 92 40.38 -40.02 46.70
CA GLU A 92 39.14 -39.85 45.94
C GLU A 92 39.30 -40.37 44.51
N GLN A 93 40.43 -40.14 43.84
CA GLN A 93 40.75 -40.73 42.53
C GLN A 93 40.86 -42.26 42.62
N LYS A 94 41.55 -42.79 43.64
CA LYS A 94 41.65 -44.25 43.87
C LYS A 94 40.33 -44.86 44.31
N GLN A 95 39.41 -44.09 44.89
CA GLN A 95 38.01 -44.51 45.09
C GLN A 95 37.22 -44.43 43.78
N HIS A 96 37.37 -43.39 42.97
CA HIS A 96 36.69 -43.23 41.68
C HIS A 96 37.14 -44.27 40.66
N GLU A 97 38.42 -44.64 40.59
CA GLU A 97 38.92 -45.74 39.76
C GLU A 97 38.37 -47.10 40.21
N ARG A 98 38.19 -47.31 41.52
CA ARG A 98 37.57 -48.53 42.07
C ARG A 98 36.08 -48.56 41.77
N LEU A 99 35.35 -47.49 42.09
CA LEU A 99 33.93 -47.34 41.80
C LEU A 99 33.64 -47.40 40.30
N GLN A 100 34.54 -46.91 39.44
CA GLN A 100 34.44 -47.05 38.00
C GLN A 100 34.66 -48.49 37.55
N LYS A 101 35.66 -49.21 38.08
CA LYS A 101 35.85 -50.65 37.80
C LYS A 101 34.71 -51.50 38.33
N GLU A 102 34.24 -51.22 39.55
CA GLU A 102 33.04 -51.82 40.14
C GLU A 102 31.79 -51.46 39.32
N HIS A 103 31.72 -50.28 38.70
CA HIS A 103 30.64 -49.92 37.77
C HIS A 103 30.75 -50.70 36.45
N GLU A 104 31.93 -50.79 35.85
CA GLU A 104 32.18 -51.57 34.63
C GLU A 104 31.93 -53.08 34.87
N GLU A 105 32.34 -53.62 36.01
CA GLU A 105 32.06 -55.00 36.44
C GLU A 105 30.58 -55.23 36.80
N THR A 106 29.90 -54.28 37.45
CA THR A 106 28.45 -54.39 37.71
C THR A 106 27.61 -54.20 36.45
N VAL A 107 28.06 -53.40 35.47
CA VAL A 107 27.43 -53.29 34.14
C VAL A 107 27.68 -54.55 33.31
N ALA A 108 28.89 -55.10 33.31
CA ALA A 108 29.20 -56.36 32.62
C ALA A 108 28.43 -57.54 33.23
N THR A 109 28.37 -57.65 34.56
CA THR A 109 27.56 -58.66 35.24
C THR A 109 26.07 -58.39 35.12
N LEU A 110 25.59 -57.14 35.04
CA LEU A 110 24.19 -56.85 34.69
C LEU A 110 23.85 -57.32 33.28
N ALA A 111 24.71 -57.06 32.29
CA ALA A 111 24.52 -57.55 30.93
C ALA A 111 24.50 -59.08 30.87
N GLU A 112 25.41 -59.75 31.58
CA GLU A 112 25.42 -61.22 31.67
C GLU A 112 24.19 -61.76 32.43
N LYS A 113 23.79 -61.12 33.53
CA LYS A 113 22.59 -61.48 34.30
C LYS A 113 21.32 -61.25 33.50
N GLN A 114 21.24 -60.18 32.72
CA GLN A 114 20.09 -59.84 31.87
C GLN A 114 20.00 -60.78 30.66
N LYS A 115 21.13 -61.20 30.09
CA LYS A 115 21.17 -62.30 29.11
C LYS A 115 20.71 -63.62 29.73
N ARG A 116 21.22 -63.98 30.91
CA ARG A 116 20.73 -65.15 31.67
C ARG A 116 19.27 -65.02 32.08
N LEU A 117 18.74 -63.80 32.25
CA LEU A 117 17.33 -63.55 32.55
C LEU A 117 16.47 -63.78 31.31
N GLN A 118 16.91 -63.36 30.13
CA GLN A 118 16.28 -63.73 28.85
C GLN A 118 16.35 -65.24 28.58
N GLU A 119 17.48 -65.90 28.87
CA GLU A 119 17.61 -67.36 28.78
C GLU A 119 16.68 -68.08 29.78
N VAL A 120 16.51 -67.53 31.00
CA VAL A 120 15.55 -68.03 31.99
C VAL A 120 14.11 -67.69 31.61
N GLU A 121 13.83 -66.61 30.89
CA GLU A 121 12.52 -66.27 30.35
C GLU A 121 12.13 -67.19 29.20
N SER A 122 13.03 -67.51 28.26
CA SER A 122 12.78 -68.55 27.25
C SER A 122 12.62 -69.92 27.89
N ILE A 123 13.45 -70.28 28.88
CA ILE A 123 13.27 -71.53 29.65
C ILE A 123 11.95 -71.52 30.45
N LYS A 124 11.46 -70.36 30.90
CA LYS A 124 10.16 -70.19 31.56
C LYS A 124 8.99 -70.29 30.57
N GLU A 125 9.15 -69.86 29.32
CA GLU A 125 8.15 -70.05 28.26
C GLU A 125 8.13 -71.51 27.77
N ASP A 126 9.29 -72.15 27.61
CA ASP A 126 9.41 -73.59 27.38
C ASP A 126 8.88 -74.41 28.56
N ALA A 127 9.12 -73.97 29.81
CA ALA A 127 8.55 -74.58 30.99
C ALA A 127 7.05 -74.25 31.16
N SER A 128 6.53 -73.15 30.64
CA SER A 128 5.11 -72.79 30.65
C SER A 128 4.32 -73.59 29.61
N THR A 129 4.87 -73.76 28.41
CA THR A 129 4.32 -74.63 27.37
C THR A 129 4.42 -76.10 27.76
N ASN A 130 5.51 -76.53 28.43
CA ASN A 130 5.56 -77.86 29.03
C ASN A 130 4.69 -78.00 30.28
N TYR A 131 4.53 -76.98 31.14
CA TYR A 131 3.67 -77.04 32.32
C TYR A 131 2.20 -77.06 31.93
N SER A 132 1.76 -76.31 30.92
CA SER A 132 0.40 -76.43 30.38
C SER A 132 0.17 -77.78 29.68
N ARG A 133 1.17 -78.31 28.96
CA ARG A 133 1.12 -79.68 28.39
C ARG A 133 1.07 -80.77 29.48
N VAL A 134 1.83 -80.62 30.56
CA VAL A 134 1.87 -81.53 31.70
C VAL A 134 0.64 -81.37 32.59
N SER A 135 0.11 -80.16 32.77
CA SER A 135 -1.15 -79.90 33.47
C SER A 135 -2.30 -80.56 32.73
N ARG A 136 -2.34 -80.46 31.39
CA ARG A 136 -3.37 -81.13 30.57
C ARG A 136 -3.26 -82.67 30.60
N LEU A 137 -2.04 -83.20 30.74
CA LEU A 137 -1.80 -84.62 31.00
C LEU A 137 -2.11 -85.01 32.46
N ASN A 138 -1.95 -84.09 33.42
CA ASN A 138 -2.19 -84.33 34.83
C ASN A 138 -3.66 -84.16 35.21
N GLU A 139 -4.45 -83.34 34.51
CA GLU A 139 -5.92 -83.33 34.56
C GLU A 139 -6.47 -84.69 34.09
N GLN A 140 -5.89 -85.24 33.01
CA GLN A 140 -6.20 -86.59 32.53
C GLN A 140 -5.81 -87.64 33.60
N LEU A 141 -4.57 -87.58 34.11
CA LEU A 141 -4.07 -88.55 35.08
C LEU A 141 -4.65 -88.37 36.51
N GLU A 142 -5.22 -87.22 36.84
CA GLU A 142 -6.01 -86.98 38.05
C GLU A 142 -7.43 -87.51 37.90
N SER A 143 -8.04 -87.46 36.72
CA SER A 143 -9.29 -88.19 36.47
C SER A 143 -9.09 -89.71 36.67
N GLU A 144 -8.01 -90.28 36.14
CA GLU A 144 -7.63 -91.68 36.35
C GLU A 144 -7.26 -91.99 37.81
N LYS A 145 -6.56 -91.08 38.51
CA LYS A 145 -6.22 -91.25 39.94
C LYS A 145 -7.41 -91.11 40.88
N LEU A 146 -8.40 -90.27 40.58
CA LEU A 146 -9.58 -90.13 41.43
C LEU A 146 -10.43 -91.42 41.43
N GLU A 147 -10.53 -92.09 40.27
CA GLU A 147 -11.12 -93.43 40.21
C GLU A 147 -10.33 -94.45 41.05
N LEU A 148 -8.99 -94.44 40.98
CA LEU A 148 -8.13 -95.36 41.73
C LEU A 148 -8.06 -95.07 43.25
N LEU A 149 -8.04 -93.80 43.66
CA LEU A 149 -8.01 -93.41 45.08
C LEU A 149 -9.29 -93.86 45.81
N SER A 150 -10.44 -93.82 45.13
CA SER A 150 -11.70 -94.38 45.63
C SER A 150 -11.60 -95.87 46.02
N VAL A 151 -10.61 -96.61 45.48
CA VAL A 151 -10.36 -98.03 45.77
C VAL A 151 -9.33 -98.20 46.91
N VAL A 152 -8.36 -97.29 47.05
CA VAL A 152 -7.29 -97.35 48.06
C VAL A 152 -7.76 -96.84 49.43
N GLU A 153 -8.62 -95.82 49.49
CA GLU A 153 -9.15 -95.30 50.77
C GLU A 153 -10.00 -96.36 51.52
N ARG A 154 -10.59 -97.30 50.80
CA ARG A 154 -11.28 -98.49 51.34
C ARG A 154 -10.35 -99.57 51.90
N LYS A 155 -9.03 -99.39 51.87
CA LYS A 155 -8.02 -100.36 52.33
C LYS A 155 -7.10 -99.86 53.45
N ASN A 156 -6.88 -98.55 53.58
CA ASN A 156 -5.89 -98.00 54.52
C ASN A 156 -6.44 -97.55 55.90
N GLN A 157 -7.69 -97.85 56.25
CA GLN A 157 -8.25 -97.52 57.57
C GLN A 157 -8.15 -98.66 58.61
N GLU A 158 -7.64 -99.83 58.24
CA GLU A 158 -7.68 -101.05 59.06
C GLU A 158 -6.31 -101.50 59.60
N ILE A 159 -5.21 -100.86 59.18
CA ILE A 159 -3.84 -101.17 59.63
C ILE A 159 -3.14 -99.88 60.08
N ASP A 160 -3.24 -99.57 61.38
CA ASP A 160 -2.22 -98.88 62.19
C ASP A 160 -2.68 -98.72 63.65
N ARG A 161 -2.77 -99.85 64.38
CA ARG A 161 -3.00 -99.88 65.83
C ARG A 161 -2.19 -101.02 66.46
N LEU A 162 -1.55 -100.71 67.60
CA LEU A 162 -0.84 -101.63 68.52
C LEU A 162 0.55 -102.15 68.05
N ASN A 163 1.58 -102.38 68.90
CA ASN A 163 1.99 -101.78 70.19
C ASN A 163 3.36 -102.37 70.65
N GLY A 164 3.99 -101.77 71.68
CA GLY A 164 5.01 -102.43 72.54
C GLY A 164 6.35 -101.67 72.61
N ALA A 165 6.76 -101.00 73.70
CA ALA A 165 6.95 -101.41 75.11
C ALA A 165 8.21 -102.29 75.31
N ASN A 166 9.43 -101.78 75.57
CA ASN A 166 9.94 -100.93 76.69
C ASN A 166 10.44 -101.74 77.92
N SER A 167 11.64 -102.34 77.81
CA SER A 167 12.33 -103.02 78.92
C SER A 167 13.85 -102.76 79.01
N THR A 168 14.36 -101.69 78.37
CA THR A 168 15.74 -101.16 78.56
C THR A 168 15.76 -99.90 79.45
N LYS A 169 14.64 -99.65 80.13
CA LYS A 169 14.31 -98.41 80.87
C LYS A 169 15.34 -97.99 81.94
N CYS A 170 16.09 -98.94 82.52
CA CYS A 170 17.08 -98.64 83.55
C CYS A 170 18.40 -98.09 82.98
N GLU A 171 18.89 -98.61 81.85
CA GLU A 171 19.98 -97.94 81.12
C GLU A 171 19.53 -96.59 80.57
N ALA A 172 18.28 -96.52 80.13
CA ALA A 172 17.69 -95.29 79.63
C ALA A 172 17.68 -94.18 80.70
N GLN A 173 17.69 -94.48 82.00
CA GLN A 173 17.70 -93.47 83.06
C GLN A 173 19.07 -92.78 83.21
N ALA A 174 20.18 -93.55 83.24
CA ALA A 174 21.53 -92.95 83.26
C ALA A 174 21.86 -92.24 81.94
N LYS A 175 21.37 -92.78 80.82
CA LYS A 175 21.39 -92.11 79.52
C LYS A 175 20.49 -90.87 79.52
N LEU A 176 19.37 -90.84 80.24
CA LEU A 176 18.47 -89.68 80.35
C LEU A 176 19.15 -88.50 81.05
N ASP A 177 19.88 -88.71 82.13
CA ASP A 177 20.58 -87.61 82.82
C ASP A 177 21.73 -87.05 81.96
N GLN A 178 22.46 -87.93 81.26
CA GLN A 178 23.46 -87.52 80.27
C GLN A 178 22.82 -86.82 79.06
N ILE A 179 21.66 -87.28 78.60
CA ILE A 179 20.86 -86.65 77.56
C ILE A 179 20.31 -85.32 78.03
N GLN A 180 19.88 -85.13 79.28
CA GLN A 180 19.42 -83.82 79.80
C GLN A 180 20.57 -82.81 79.91
N SER A 181 21.77 -83.26 80.26
CA SER A 181 23.00 -82.45 80.19
C SER A 181 23.34 -82.06 78.73
N GLN A 182 23.24 -83.02 77.80
CA GLN A 182 23.43 -82.73 76.37
C GLN A 182 22.31 -81.88 75.79
N GLU A 183 21.06 -82.07 76.20
CA GLU A 183 19.83 -81.38 75.78
C GLU A 183 19.81 -79.95 76.29
N THR A 184 20.31 -79.68 77.51
CA THR A 184 20.55 -78.29 77.95
C THR A 184 21.67 -77.65 77.13
N SER A 185 22.77 -78.36 76.85
CA SER A 185 23.81 -77.86 75.94
C SER A 185 23.29 -77.63 74.51
N PHE A 186 22.43 -78.50 74.00
CA PHE A 186 21.81 -78.40 72.70
C PHE A 186 20.78 -77.29 72.67
N LYS A 187 19.96 -77.09 73.72
CA LYS A 187 19.04 -75.94 73.85
C LYS A 187 19.77 -74.61 73.95
N PHE A 188 20.96 -74.56 74.56
CA PHE A 188 21.80 -73.36 74.50
C PHE A 188 22.40 -73.16 73.10
N ARG A 189 22.85 -74.23 72.42
CA ARG A 189 23.38 -74.16 71.05
C ARG A 189 22.31 -73.84 70.01
N GLU A 190 21.12 -74.39 70.17
CA GLU A 190 19.89 -74.16 69.41
C GLU A 190 19.44 -72.72 69.60
N LYS A 191 19.31 -72.22 70.83
CA LYS A 191 19.07 -70.78 71.07
C LYS A 191 20.13 -69.88 70.45
N ARG A 192 21.41 -70.29 70.45
CA ARG A 192 22.48 -69.52 69.81
C ARG A 192 22.37 -69.54 68.29
N ILE A 193 22.06 -70.69 67.68
CA ILE A 193 21.86 -70.85 66.23
C ILE A 193 20.57 -70.14 65.78
N GLU A 194 19.51 -70.17 66.59
CA GLU A 194 18.25 -69.48 66.31
C GLU A 194 18.43 -67.97 66.47
N GLN A 195 19.23 -67.49 67.44
CA GLN A 195 19.66 -66.08 67.51
C GLN A 195 20.53 -65.67 66.32
N GLU A 196 21.51 -66.49 65.92
CA GLU A 196 22.34 -66.27 64.72
C GLU A 196 21.46 -66.20 63.46
N LYS A 197 20.51 -67.14 63.31
CA LYS A 197 19.53 -67.22 62.23
C LYS A 197 18.60 -66.00 62.23
N GLU A 198 17.99 -65.63 63.36
CA GLU A 198 17.14 -64.45 63.44
C GLU A 198 17.93 -63.17 63.09
N LEU A 199 19.21 -63.08 63.49
CA LEU A 199 20.05 -61.92 63.21
C LEU A 199 20.42 -61.86 61.72
N ILE A 200 20.74 -63.00 61.11
CA ILE A 200 20.91 -63.15 59.65
C ILE A 200 19.59 -62.88 58.89
N GLU A 201 18.44 -63.31 59.41
CA GLU A 201 17.13 -63.00 58.82
C GLU A 201 16.80 -61.50 58.91
N ARG A 202 17.06 -60.85 60.05
CA ARG A 202 16.92 -59.39 60.20
C ARG A 202 17.86 -58.66 59.25
N GLN A 203 19.11 -59.11 59.12
CA GLN A 203 20.09 -58.51 58.23
C GLN A 203 19.72 -58.71 56.74
N ASN A 204 19.23 -59.89 56.35
CA ASN A 204 18.72 -60.14 55.00
C ASN A 204 17.43 -59.36 54.71
N LYS A 205 16.52 -59.21 55.68
CA LYS A 205 15.31 -58.37 55.54
C LYS A 205 15.71 -56.92 55.33
N TRP A 206 16.57 -56.37 56.19
CA TRP A 206 17.08 -55.01 56.05
C TRP A 206 17.81 -54.80 54.71
N LEU A 207 18.72 -55.69 54.32
CA LEU A 207 19.40 -55.62 53.01
C LEU A 207 18.42 -55.72 51.84
N SER A 208 17.33 -56.48 51.97
CA SER A 208 16.27 -56.58 50.94
C SER A 208 15.44 -55.30 50.86
N GLU A 209 15.16 -54.64 51.99
CA GLU A 209 14.44 -53.38 52.07
C GLU A 209 15.30 -52.20 51.60
N GLU A 210 16.59 -52.18 51.94
CA GLU A 210 17.58 -51.21 51.44
C GLU A 210 17.78 -51.38 49.92
N LEU A 211 17.97 -52.61 49.42
CA LEU A 211 18.10 -52.88 47.98
C LEU A 211 16.81 -52.55 47.22
N LYS A 212 15.63 -52.85 47.80
CA LYS A 212 14.34 -52.48 47.21
C LYS A 212 14.15 -50.97 47.17
N THR A 213 14.41 -50.25 48.25
CA THR A 213 14.29 -48.79 48.29
C THR A 213 15.27 -48.12 47.33
N LYS A 214 16.52 -48.62 47.19
CA LYS A 214 17.45 -48.15 46.14
C LYS A 214 17.01 -48.49 44.73
N THR A 215 16.33 -49.62 44.53
CA THR A 215 15.71 -49.95 43.23
C THR A 215 14.53 -49.00 42.92
N ASP A 216 13.67 -48.73 43.90
CA ASP A 216 12.53 -47.81 43.76
C ASP A 216 13.00 -46.35 43.57
N GLU A 217 14.07 -45.92 44.24
CA GLU A 217 14.76 -44.63 44.01
C GLU A 217 15.28 -44.54 42.56
N LEU A 218 16.03 -45.54 42.09
CA LEU A 218 16.55 -45.56 40.72
C LEU A 218 15.43 -45.60 39.67
N VAL A 219 14.32 -46.30 39.92
CA VAL A 219 13.14 -46.32 39.03
C VAL A 219 12.43 -44.97 39.01
N LYS A 220 12.30 -44.27 40.15
CA LYS A 220 11.79 -42.88 40.19
C LYS A 220 12.70 -41.93 39.43
N LEU A 221 14.00 -41.93 39.73
CA LEU A 221 14.98 -41.04 39.11
C LEU A 221 15.07 -41.28 37.60
N ARG A 222 14.96 -42.54 37.13
CA ARG A 222 14.86 -42.89 35.71
C ARG A 222 13.55 -42.38 35.08
N LYS A 223 12.40 -42.49 35.76
CA LYS A 223 11.13 -41.93 35.28
C LYS A 223 11.16 -40.40 35.20
N GLU A 224 11.69 -39.73 36.22
CA GLU A 224 11.85 -38.27 36.26
C GLU A 224 12.79 -37.80 35.14
N LYS A 225 13.90 -38.51 34.89
CA LYS A 225 14.80 -38.19 33.78
C LYS A 225 14.20 -38.48 32.40
N SER A 226 13.46 -39.57 32.23
CA SER A 226 12.69 -39.81 30.99
C SER A 226 11.58 -38.77 30.78
N SER A 227 10.93 -38.30 31.86
CA SER A 227 9.96 -37.20 31.80
C SER A 227 10.62 -35.88 31.39
N GLN A 228 11.76 -35.53 31.98
CA GLN A 228 12.52 -34.33 31.62
C GLN A 228 13.04 -34.40 30.18
N VAL A 229 13.47 -35.57 29.69
CA VAL A 229 13.82 -35.76 28.28
C VAL A 229 12.61 -35.58 27.38
N LEU A 230 11.47 -36.22 27.67
CA LEU A 230 10.23 -36.06 26.89
C LEU A 230 9.73 -34.62 26.85
N GLU A 231 9.80 -33.90 27.97
CA GLU A 231 9.36 -32.51 28.06
C GLU A 231 10.31 -31.55 27.33
N LEU A 232 11.63 -31.73 27.45
CA LEU A 232 12.61 -31.00 26.64
C LEU A 232 12.49 -31.31 25.15
N GLN A 233 12.13 -32.54 24.79
CA GLN A 233 11.95 -32.96 23.41
C GLN A 233 10.65 -32.39 22.82
N SER A 234 9.55 -32.41 23.58
CA SER A 234 8.31 -31.70 23.23
C SER A 234 8.52 -30.19 23.06
N GLN A 235 9.35 -29.56 23.90
CA GLN A 235 9.71 -28.14 23.76
C GLN A 235 10.62 -27.89 22.55
N LEU A 236 11.51 -28.83 22.20
CA LEU A 236 12.32 -28.75 20.97
C LEU A 236 11.43 -28.85 19.72
N ASP A 237 10.46 -29.76 19.75
CA ASP A 237 9.51 -29.99 18.67
C ASP A 237 8.59 -28.76 18.52
N GLU A 238 7.98 -28.24 19.60
CA GLU A 238 7.23 -26.97 19.59
C GLU A 238 8.06 -25.80 19.02
N ARG A 239 9.32 -25.62 19.47
CA ARG A 239 10.18 -24.52 18.99
C ARG A 239 10.64 -24.69 17.54
N THR A 240 10.72 -25.93 17.03
CA THR A 240 11.04 -26.17 15.62
C THR A 240 9.81 -26.04 14.71
N GLU A 241 8.61 -26.40 15.18
CA GLU A 241 7.35 -26.07 14.52
C GLU A 241 7.11 -24.55 14.48
N GLU A 242 7.27 -23.84 15.59
CA GLU A 242 7.23 -22.36 15.65
C GLU A 242 8.23 -21.73 14.66
N LEU A 243 9.49 -22.19 14.64
CA LEU A 243 10.49 -21.69 13.68
C LEU A 243 10.09 -21.98 12.23
N SER A 244 9.47 -23.13 11.95
CA SER A 244 8.98 -23.44 10.59
C SER A 244 7.79 -22.54 10.18
N HIS A 245 6.89 -22.24 11.11
CA HIS A 245 5.75 -21.36 10.89
C HIS A 245 6.19 -19.88 10.74
N LEU A 246 7.13 -19.42 11.57
CA LEU A 246 7.73 -18.09 11.44
C LEU A 246 8.52 -17.95 10.13
N LYS A 247 9.22 -19.00 9.70
CA LYS A 247 9.98 -19.00 8.44
C LYS A 247 9.06 -18.97 7.22
N THR A 248 8.03 -19.81 7.17
CA THR A 248 7.03 -19.79 6.09
C THR A 248 6.19 -18.49 6.11
N SER A 249 5.92 -17.93 7.28
CA SER A 249 5.33 -16.59 7.41
C SER A 249 6.26 -15.49 6.89
N ALA A 250 7.57 -15.57 7.14
CA ALA A 250 8.54 -14.62 6.60
C ALA A 250 8.71 -14.77 5.08
N GLU A 251 8.66 -16.00 4.54
CA GLU A 251 8.73 -16.28 3.11
C GLU A 251 7.47 -15.77 2.38
N THR A 252 6.27 -16.04 2.89
CA THR A 252 5.01 -15.50 2.33
C THR A 252 4.88 -13.97 2.47
N LEU A 253 5.37 -13.37 3.57
CA LEU A 253 5.49 -11.91 3.68
C LEU A 253 6.48 -11.33 2.66
N LYS A 254 7.59 -12.02 2.39
CA LYS A 254 8.59 -11.62 1.39
C LYS A 254 8.02 -11.70 -0.02
N GLU A 255 7.28 -12.76 -0.37
CA GLU A 255 6.55 -12.89 -1.63
C GLU A 255 5.47 -11.80 -1.78
N SER A 256 4.69 -11.53 -0.73
CA SER A 256 3.70 -10.45 -0.74
C SER A 256 4.36 -9.08 -0.94
N ASN A 257 5.54 -8.86 -0.36
CA ASN A 257 6.30 -7.62 -0.52
C ASN A 257 6.92 -7.49 -1.93
N THR A 258 7.39 -8.58 -2.54
CA THR A 258 7.82 -8.55 -3.96
C THR A 258 6.64 -8.35 -4.91
N GLU A 259 5.47 -8.94 -4.65
CA GLU A 259 4.24 -8.62 -5.39
C GLU A 259 3.85 -7.15 -5.27
N LEU A 260 3.92 -6.57 -4.07
CA LEU A 260 3.63 -5.16 -3.82
C LEU A 260 4.64 -4.26 -4.54
N ASN A 261 5.93 -4.59 -4.51
CA ASN A 261 6.95 -3.84 -5.23
C ASN A 261 6.73 -3.93 -6.75
N ASN A 262 6.49 -5.12 -7.30
CA ASN A 262 6.15 -5.31 -8.72
C ASN A 262 4.89 -4.53 -9.14
N LYS A 263 3.87 -4.47 -8.26
CA LYS A 263 2.67 -3.66 -8.48
C LYS A 263 3.01 -2.17 -8.48
N VAL A 264 3.80 -1.68 -7.53
CA VAL A 264 4.30 -0.29 -7.48
C VAL A 264 5.12 0.06 -8.72
N GLU A 265 6.02 -0.80 -9.17
CA GLU A 265 6.77 -0.62 -10.42
C GLU A 265 5.84 -0.58 -11.64
N SER A 266 4.81 -1.43 -11.70
CA SER A 266 3.81 -1.37 -12.77
C SER A 266 2.99 -0.07 -12.75
N TYR A 267 2.69 0.48 -11.57
CA TYR A 267 2.01 1.77 -11.43
C TYR A 267 2.94 2.94 -11.77
N MET A 268 4.22 2.88 -11.39
CA MET A 268 5.26 3.84 -11.80
C MET A 268 5.42 3.85 -13.32
N HIS A 269 5.43 2.69 -13.97
CA HIS A 269 5.54 2.59 -15.43
C HIS A 269 4.28 3.14 -16.12
N LYS A 270 3.08 2.81 -15.63
CA LYS A 270 1.81 3.40 -16.14
C LYS A 270 1.71 4.91 -15.91
N LEU A 271 2.22 5.40 -14.78
CA LEU A 271 2.30 6.84 -14.49
C LEU A 271 3.28 7.53 -15.46
N LYS A 272 4.39 6.89 -15.80
CA LYS A 272 5.34 7.37 -16.81
C LYS A 272 4.72 7.38 -18.21
N GLU A 273 4.04 6.31 -18.61
CA GLU A 273 3.31 6.23 -19.89
C GLU A 273 2.21 7.31 -19.98
N ALA A 274 1.40 7.48 -18.94
CA ALA A 274 0.37 8.51 -18.88
C ALA A 274 0.95 9.94 -18.93
N ARG A 275 2.12 10.18 -18.31
CA ARG A 275 2.85 11.45 -18.43
C ARG A 275 3.43 11.65 -19.82
N GLU A 276 3.99 10.62 -20.44
CA GLU A 276 4.49 10.69 -21.82
C GLU A 276 3.34 10.89 -22.83
N GLN A 277 2.16 10.33 -22.58
CA GLN A 277 0.95 10.60 -23.36
C GLN A 277 0.47 12.04 -23.16
N LEU A 278 0.44 12.56 -21.92
CA LEU A 278 0.10 13.96 -21.64
C LEU A 278 1.07 14.96 -22.30
N VAL A 279 2.38 14.71 -22.25
CA VAL A 279 3.37 15.54 -22.95
C VAL A 279 3.14 15.48 -24.47
N LYS A 280 2.88 14.29 -25.03
CA LYS A 280 2.55 14.14 -26.46
C LYS A 280 1.27 14.89 -26.84
N THR A 281 0.20 14.85 -26.03
CA THR A 281 -1.03 15.61 -26.34
C THR A 281 -0.85 17.10 -26.14
N GLU A 282 -0.13 17.56 -25.11
CA GLU A 282 0.25 18.96 -24.97
C GLU A 282 1.05 19.48 -26.17
N ASP A 283 2.00 18.69 -26.69
CA ASP A 283 2.82 19.10 -27.84
C ASP A 283 2.03 19.05 -29.16
N HIS A 284 1.02 18.18 -29.28
CA HIS A 284 0.01 18.27 -30.34
C HIS A 284 -0.83 19.55 -30.20
N PHE A 285 -1.32 19.89 -29.01
CA PHE A 285 -2.07 21.14 -28.80
C PHE A 285 -1.20 22.39 -29.02
N LYS A 286 0.10 22.38 -28.67
CA LYS A 286 1.03 23.48 -28.96
C LYS A 286 1.26 23.64 -30.47
N THR A 287 1.42 22.53 -31.21
CA THR A 287 1.60 22.57 -32.67
C THR A 287 0.31 22.90 -33.42
N GLU A 288 -0.85 22.50 -32.90
CA GLU A 288 -2.16 22.92 -33.41
C GLU A 288 -2.44 24.39 -33.12
N LEU A 289 -2.18 24.89 -31.91
CA LEU A 289 -2.29 26.33 -31.61
C LEU A 289 -1.34 27.16 -32.47
N ALA A 290 -0.14 26.66 -32.77
CA ALA A 290 0.78 27.31 -33.69
C ALA A 290 0.26 27.31 -35.15
N SER A 291 -0.37 26.23 -35.61
CA SER A 291 -0.93 26.15 -36.97
C SER A 291 -2.22 26.98 -37.10
N GLN A 292 -3.11 26.95 -36.12
CA GLN A 292 -4.29 27.82 -36.04
C GLN A 292 -3.90 29.30 -35.92
N SER A 293 -2.89 29.65 -35.12
CA SER A 293 -2.36 31.02 -35.06
C SER A 293 -1.76 31.47 -36.39
N LYS A 294 -1.07 30.57 -37.12
CA LYS A 294 -0.54 30.88 -38.46
C LYS A 294 -1.68 31.04 -39.48
N LEU A 295 -2.73 30.23 -39.39
CA LEU A 295 -3.93 30.35 -40.23
C LEU A 295 -4.69 31.65 -39.95
N ALA A 296 -4.82 32.05 -38.68
CA ALA A 296 -5.41 33.34 -38.28
C ALA A 296 -4.62 34.55 -38.80
N VAL A 297 -3.28 34.46 -38.82
CA VAL A 297 -2.43 35.47 -39.48
C VAL A 297 -2.68 35.50 -40.98
N LEU A 298 -2.71 34.35 -41.67
CA LEU A 298 -3.00 34.30 -43.11
C LEU A 298 -4.41 34.81 -43.47
N TYR A 299 -5.42 34.54 -42.65
CA TYR A 299 -6.76 35.13 -42.82
C TYR A 299 -6.78 36.64 -42.57
N LYS A 300 -5.98 37.13 -41.62
CA LYS A 300 -5.82 38.58 -41.42
C LYS A 300 -5.10 39.23 -42.59
N ASP A 301 -3.99 38.67 -43.04
CA ASP A 301 -3.18 39.22 -44.15
C ASP A 301 -4.00 39.26 -45.45
N SER A 302 -4.77 38.22 -45.74
CA SER A 302 -5.68 38.18 -46.90
C SER A 302 -6.90 39.11 -46.75
N ALA A 303 -7.42 39.34 -45.54
CA ALA A 303 -8.43 40.36 -45.30
C ALA A 303 -7.85 41.79 -45.45
N ASP A 304 -6.63 42.04 -44.96
CA ASP A 304 -5.91 43.31 -45.13
C ASP A 304 -5.52 43.52 -46.61
N GLU A 305 -5.25 42.48 -47.39
CA GLU A 305 -5.02 42.55 -48.85
C GLU A 305 -6.32 42.79 -49.63
N ALA A 306 -7.41 42.10 -49.28
CA ALA A 306 -8.74 42.35 -49.86
C ALA A 306 -9.23 43.77 -49.55
N LYS A 307 -8.95 44.29 -48.35
CA LYS A 307 -9.23 45.67 -47.96
C LYS A 307 -8.44 46.68 -48.79
N ARG A 308 -7.13 46.46 -49.00
CA ARG A 308 -6.32 47.29 -49.93
C ARG A 308 -6.88 47.27 -51.35
N LYS A 309 -7.23 46.10 -51.89
CA LYS A 309 -7.85 45.98 -53.22
C LYS A 309 -9.20 46.70 -53.30
N SER A 310 -9.99 46.68 -52.22
CA SER A 310 -11.23 47.46 -52.14
C SER A 310 -10.97 48.97 -52.08
N GLU A 311 -9.91 49.41 -51.41
CA GLU A 311 -9.49 50.82 -51.36
C GLU A 311 -8.95 51.29 -52.72
N GLU A 312 -8.13 50.47 -53.39
CA GLU A 312 -7.66 50.68 -54.77
C GLU A 312 -8.84 50.77 -55.76
N LEU A 313 -9.80 49.82 -55.70
CA LEU A 313 -11.01 49.85 -56.53
C LEU A 313 -11.91 51.04 -56.24
N LEU A 314 -12.00 51.50 -54.99
CA LEU A 314 -12.72 52.73 -54.64
C LEU A 314 -12.02 53.96 -55.24
N THR A 315 -10.69 54.08 -55.14
CA THR A 315 -9.97 55.19 -55.80
C THR A 315 -10.12 55.17 -57.32
N ALA A 316 -10.05 54.00 -57.96
CA ALA A 316 -10.30 53.87 -59.40
C ALA A 316 -11.75 54.20 -59.78
N PHE A 317 -12.72 53.89 -58.92
CA PHE A 317 -14.12 54.29 -59.12
C PHE A 317 -14.33 55.80 -58.95
N GLU A 318 -13.65 56.44 -57.99
CA GLU A 318 -13.66 57.89 -57.83
C GLU A 318 -13.03 58.61 -59.03
N GLU A 319 -11.91 58.11 -59.56
CA GLU A 319 -11.29 58.60 -60.79
C GLU A 319 -12.20 58.43 -62.01
N LEU A 320 -12.83 57.25 -62.19
CA LEU A 320 -13.81 57.01 -63.26
C LEU A 320 -15.04 57.92 -63.12
N GLN A 321 -15.55 58.13 -61.90
CA GLN A 321 -16.67 59.04 -61.66
C GLN A 321 -16.29 60.50 -61.94
N LYS A 322 -15.04 60.90 -61.66
CA LYS A 322 -14.50 62.22 -62.00
C LYS A 322 -14.41 62.41 -63.52
N LEU A 323 -13.83 61.45 -64.25
CA LEU A 323 -13.78 61.46 -65.72
C LEU A 323 -15.18 61.46 -66.34
N LEU A 324 -16.15 60.76 -65.74
CA LEU A 324 -17.55 60.78 -66.18
C LEU A 324 -18.22 62.14 -65.94
N LYS A 325 -17.89 62.85 -64.86
CA LYS A 325 -18.35 64.23 -64.61
C LYS A 325 -17.74 65.20 -65.61
N GLU A 326 -16.42 65.19 -65.77
CA GLU A 326 -15.69 66.03 -66.74
C GLU A 326 -16.19 65.82 -68.18
N SER A 327 -16.50 64.57 -68.55
CA SER A 327 -17.11 64.22 -69.84
C SER A 327 -18.55 64.74 -69.99
N ASN A 328 -19.40 64.62 -68.96
CA ASN A 328 -20.76 65.16 -68.98
C ASN A 328 -20.80 66.69 -68.99
N GLU A 329 -19.92 67.35 -68.24
CA GLU A 329 -19.75 68.81 -68.25
C GLU A 329 -19.31 69.28 -69.63
N GLY A 330 -18.29 68.66 -70.23
CA GLY A 330 -17.87 68.93 -71.60
C GLY A 330 -18.96 68.68 -72.65
N ARG A 331 -19.85 67.71 -72.42
CA ARG A 331 -21.02 67.44 -73.28
C ARG A 331 -22.10 68.53 -73.13
N LEU A 332 -22.37 69.00 -71.92
CA LEU A 332 -23.33 70.08 -71.65
C LEU A 332 -22.84 71.43 -72.21
N ASP A 333 -21.54 71.70 -72.15
CA ASP A 333 -20.90 72.84 -72.82
C ASP A 333 -21.11 72.80 -74.35
N LEU A 334 -21.06 71.60 -74.94
CA LEU A 334 -21.21 71.39 -76.38
C LEU A 334 -22.69 71.49 -76.81
N ASP A 335 -23.62 70.86 -76.06
CA ASP A 335 -25.07 71.03 -76.21
C ASP A 335 -25.46 72.52 -76.13
N SER A 336 -24.88 73.28 -75.18
CA SER A 336 -25.15 74.71 -74.98
C SER A 336 -24.69 75.54 -76.19
N ARG A 337 -23.51 75.27 -76.74
CA ARG A 337 -23.01 75.94 -77.95
C ARG A 337 -23.82 75.58 -79.20
N LEU A 338 -24.37 74.37 -79.27
CA LEU A 338 -25.30 73.99 -80.35
C LEU A 338 -26.62 74.75 -80.22
N MET A 339 -27.18 74.87 -79.01
CA MET A 339 -28.36 75.72 -78.73
C MET A 339 -28.10 77.20 -79.08
N GLU A 340 -26.95 77.78 -78.75
CA GLU A 340 -26.60 79.14 -79.17
C GLU A 340 -26.54 79.28 -80.70
N GLN A 341 -25.97 78.30 -81.41
CA GLN A 341 -25.94 78.29 -82.86
C GLN A 341 -27.34 78.16 -83.46
N GLU A 342 -28.16 77.19 -83.01
CA GLU A 342 -29.54 76.99 -83.46
C GLU A 342 -30.40 78.25 -83.25
N ASN A 343 -30.30 78.90 -82.09
CA ASN A 343 -30.97 80.18 -81.84
C ASN A 343 -30.50 81.26 -82.81
N SER A 344 -29.18 81.41 -83.04
CA SER A 344 -28.66 82.37 -84.02
C SER A 344 -29.08 82.08 -85.47
N HIS A 345 -29.36 80.81 -85.80
CA HIS A 345 -29.92 80.41 -87.09
C HIS A 345 -31.41 80.69 -87.17
N ALA A 346 -32.19 80.42 -86.12
CA ALA A 346 -33.61 80.75 -86.04
C ALA A 346 -33.87 82.27 -86.09
N GLU A 347 -33.00 83.08 -85.50
CA GLU A 347 -33.06 84.55 -85.62
C GLU A 347 -32.82 85.00 -87.07
N ARG A 348 -31.78 84.49 -87.75
CA ARG A 348 -31.55 84.79 -89.18
C ARG A 348 -32.71 84.33 -90.07
N VAL A 349 -33.31 83.17 -89.79
CA VAL A 349 -34.51 82.69 -90.50
C VAL A 349 -35.66 83.69 -90.30
N ARG A 350 -35.92 84.13 -89.06
CA ARG A 350 -36.95 85.14 -88.77
C ARG A 350 -36.66 86.48 -89.45
N GLU A 351 -35.41 86.92 -89.50
CA GLU A 351 -35.00 88.12 -90.27
C GLU A 351 -35.31 87.97 -91.77
N PHE A 352 -35.04 86.80 -92.35
CA PHE A 352 -35.35 86.52 -93.75
C PHE A 352 -36.87 86.40 -94.00
N GLU A 353 -37.63 85.75 -93.11
CA GLU A 353 -39.10 85.68 -93.16
C GLU A 353 -39.75 87.06 -93.04
N GLU A 354 -39.25 87.93 -92.15
CA GLU A 354 -39.67 89.33 -92.08
C GLU A 354 -39.35 90.10 -93.37
N ARG A 355 -38.21 89.81 -94.01
CA ARG A 355 -37.79 90.46 -95.26
C ARG A 355 -38.63 89.99 -96.45
N ILE A 356 -38.96 88.70 -96.48
CA ILE A 356 -39.92 88.11 -97.43
C ILE A 356 -41.29 88.74 -97.21
N SER A 357 -41.82 88.79 -95.98
CA SER A 357 -43.12 89.43 -95.70
C SER A 357 -43.17 90.92 -96.04
N LYS A 358 -42.04 91.64 -96.00
CA LYS A 358 -41.95 93.04 -96.47
C LYS A 358 -42.00 93.11 -98.00
N LEU A 359 -41.27 92.24 -98.70
CA LEU A 359 -41.31 92.12 -100.17
C LEU A 359 -42.68 91.64 -100.68
N ASP A 360 -43.33 90.70 -100.00
CA ASP A 360 -44.68 90.23 -100.32
C ASP A 360 -45.69 91.37 -100.18
N LYS A 361 -45.58 92.18 -99.12
CA LYS A 361 -46.40 93.39 -98.97
C LYS A 361 -46.10 94.44 -100.03
N GLU A 362 -44.85 94.58 -100.47
CA GLU A 362 -44.51 95.45 -101.62
C GLU A 362 -45.13 94.91 -102.93
N LEU A 363 -45.19 93.59 -103.12
CA LEU A 363 -45.88 92.95 -104.24
C LEU A 363 -47.41 93.05 -104.14
N GLU A 364 -48.01 92.92 -102.96
CA GLU A 364 -49.43 93.18 -102.72
C GLU A 364 -49.76 94.65 -103.04
N ASN A 365 -49.00 95.62 -102.49
CA ASN A 365 -49.18 97.03 -102.80
C ASN A 365 -48.99 97.33 -104.31
N ALA A 366 -48.05 96.66 -104.99
CA ALA A 366 -47.88 96.79 -106.45
C ALA A 366 -49.06 96.20 -107.23
N ASN A 367 -49.60 95.06 -106.79
CA ASN A 367 -50.78 94.44 -107.38
C ASN A 367 -52.07 95.26 -107.13
N ASP A 368 -52.23 95.84 -105.95
CA ASP A 368 -53.32 96.75 -105.61
C ASP A 368 -53.22 98.07 -106.38
N LEU A 369 -52.02 98.61 -106.57
CA LEU A 369 -51.79 99.76 -107.48
C LEU A 369 -52.12 99.40 -108.93
N LEU A 370 -51.82 98.19 -109.39
CA LEU A 370 -52.21 97.69 -110.72
C LEU A 370 -53.72 97.42 -110.84
N ALA A 371 -54.39 96.97 -109.77
CA ALA A 371 -55.84 96.79 -109.72
C ALA A 371 -56.56 98.15 -109.73
N ALA A 372 -56.10 99.10 -108.92
CA ALA A 372 -56.58 100.48 -108.89
C ALA A 372 -56.34 101.20 -110.22
N ALA A 373 -55.19 100.96 -110.88
CA ALA A 373 -54.92 101.48 -112.22
C ALA A 373 -55.80 100.84 -113.30
N ARG A 374 -56.21 99.57 -113.13
CA ARG A 374 -57.16 98.88 -114.03
C ARG A 374 -58.62 99.25 -113.81
N GLN A 375 -59.01 99.75 -112.63
CA GLN A 375 -60.37 100.26 -112.38
C GLN A 375 -60.53 101.78 -112.54
N ARG A 376 -59.46 102.59 -112.51
CA ARG A 376 -59.55 104.05 -112.71
C ARG A 376 -59.55 104.49 -114.18
N GLY A 377 -60.62 104.13 -114.89
CA GLY A 377 -61.02 104.80 -116.12
C GLY A 377 -61.81 106.09 -115.82
N ALA A 378 -61.11 107.23 -115.86
CA ALA A 378 -61.65 108.61 -115.71
C ALA A 378 -62.18 109.03 -114.30
N ALA A 379 -62.26 110.35 -114.14
CA ALA A 379 -62.74 111.13 -112.98
C ALA A 379 -64.06 111.86 -113.36
N PRO A 380 -64.82 112.55 -112.47
CA PRO A 380 -64.47 113.02 -111.12
C PRO A 380 -65.51 112.75 -110.00
N LEU A 381 -65.27 113.32 -108.81
CA LEU A 381 -66.03 113.16 -107.56
C LEU A 381 -67.34 113.97 -107.50
N THR A 382 -68.23 113.64 -106.55
CA THR A 382 -69.05 114.55 -105.68
C THR A 382 -69.86 113.69 -104.65
N PRO A 383 -70.60 114.25 -103.66
CA PRO A 383 -70.01 114.63 -102.38
C PRO A 383 -70.76 113.95 -101.21
N ALA A 384 -70.65 112.63 -101.10
CA ALA A 384 -71.38 111.82 -100.09
C ALA A 384 -70.58 111.53 -98.80
N GLU A 385 -69.43 112.19 -98.60
CA GLU A 385 -68.50 112.02 -97.47
C GLU A 385 -69.01 112.65 -96.16
N LEU A 386 -70.33 112.60 -95.92
CA LEU A 386 -71.04 113.26 -94.81
C LEU A 386 -71.86 112.31 -93.93
N SER A 387 -71.72 110.99 -94.09
CA SER A 387 -72.35 109.96 -93.25
C SER A 387 -71.42 109.37 -92.17
N THR A 388 -70.21 109.91 -92.03
CA THR A 388 -69.10 109.45 -91.18
C THR A 388 -69.25 109.71 -89.67
N PHE A 389 -70.44 110.06 -89.17
CA PHE A 389 -70.59 110.73 -87.86
C PHE A 389 -71.56 110.13 -86.82
N SER A 390 -72.37 109.08 -87.08
CA SER A 390 -73.06 108.34 -85.99
C SER A 390 -73.61 106.96 -86.41
N PRO A 391 -73.28 105.86 -85.71
CA PRO A 391 -73.81 104.52 -86.02
C PRO A 391 -75.31 104.32 -85.70
N THR A 392 -75.85 105.03 -84.70
CA THR A 392 -77.18 104.72 -84.13
C THR A 392 -78.35 105.12 -85.02
N ALA A 393 -78.14 106.06 -85.96
CA ALA A 393 -79.18 106.53 -86.89
C ALA A 393 -79.42 105.59 -88.08
N ALA A 394 -78.48 104.71 -88.42
CA ALA A 394 -78.61 103.79 -89.55
C ALA A 394 -79.54 102.61 -89.23
N ALA A 395 -79.40 102.01 -88.04
CA ALA A 395 -80.15 100.82 -87.62
C ALA A 395 -81.67 101.07 -87.47
N THR A 396 -82.08 102.29 -87.11
CA THR A 396 -83.50 102.65 -86.99
C THR A 396 -84.17 102.95 -88.34
N SER A 397 -83.41 103.27 -89.40
CA SER A 397 -83.99 103.55 -90.73
C SER A 397 -84.16 102.31 -91.61
N SER A 398 -83.50 101.19 -91.32
CA SER A 398 -83.67 99.94 -92.08
C SER A 398 -84.90 99.15 -91.62
N PHE A 399 -85.11 99.05 -90.31
CA PHE A 399 -86.18 98.23 -89.71
C PHE A 399 -87.61 98.72 -90.02
N MET A 400 -87.77 99.97 -90.47
CA MET A 400 -89.06 100.54 -90.88
C MET A 400 -89.34 100.45 -92.41
N LYS A 401 -88.58 99.65 -93.17
CA LYS A 401 -88.73 99.54 -94.64
C LYS A 401 -88.92 98.13 -95.22
N SER A 402 -88.97 97.07 -94.41
CA SER A 402 -89.25 95.70 -94.86
C SER A 402 -90.62 95.21 -94.34
N GLY A 403 -91.69 95.45 -95.10
CA GLY A 403 -93.06 95.11 -94.70
C GLY A 403 -93.40 93.62 -94.85
N MET A 404 -93.16 92.83 -93.80
CA MET A 404 -93.69 91.47 -93.64
C MET A 404 -94.78 91.43 -92.56
N THR A 405 -95.74 90.52 -92.69
CA THR A 405 -96.88 90.39 -91.76
C THR A 405 -96.68 89.26 -90.75
N LEU A 406 -97.19 89.48 -89.54
CA LEU A 406 -96.92 88.69 -88.33
C LEU A 406 -97.13 87.17 -88.50
N THR A 407 -98.08 86.76 -89.35
CA THR A 407 -98.43 85.35 -89.59
C THR A 407 -97.30 84.53 -90.23
N GLN A 408 -96.45 85.15 -91.07
CA GLN A 408 -95.36 84.43 -91.75
C GLN A 408 -94.15 84.15 -90.83
N ILE A 409 -93.99 84.94 -89.76
CA ILE A 409 -92.98 84.68 -88.72
C ILE A 409 -93.38 83.44 -87.92
N TYR A 410 -94.69 83.25 -87.69
CA TYR A 410 -95.22 82.13 -86.91
C TYR A 410 -95.08 80.77 -87.62
N SER A 411 -95.21 80.71 -88.95
CA SER A 411 -95.02 79.46 -89.70
C SER A 411 -93.57 78.96 -89.65
N GLN A 412 -92.59 79.85 -89.84
CA GLN A 412 -91.18 79.47 -89.78
C GLN A 412 -90.74 79.02 -88.39
N TYR A 413 -91.36 79.55 -87.32
CA TYR A 413 -91.11 79.09 -85.96
C TYR A 413 -91.58 77.64 -85.73
N VAL A 414 -92.72 77.24 -86.31
CA VAL A 414 -93.25 75.87 -86.19
C VAL A 414 -92.36 74.87 -86.94
N GLU A 415 -91.98 75.17 -88.19
CA GLU A 415 -91.11 74.29 -89.00
C GLU A 415 -89.77 74.00 -88.31
N VAL A 416 -89.15 75.00 -87.66
CA VAL A 416 -87.92 74.82 -86.88
C VAL A 416 -88.15 74.04 -85.59
N SER A 417 -89.32 74.19 -84.95
CA SER A 417 -89.68 73.44 -83.74
C SER A 417 -89.86 71.94 -84.01
N ASP A 418 -90.48 71.58 -85.13
CA ASP A 418 -90.72 70.17 -85.49
C ASP A 418 -89.42 69.45 -85.89
N ALA A 419 -88.54 70.12 -86.63
CA ALA A 419 -87.21 69.60 -86.96
C ALA A 419 -86.37 69.36 -85.69
N LEU A 420 -86.41 70.29 -84.73
CA LEU A 420 -85.73 70.15 -83.44
C LEU A 420 -86.29 69.00 -82.57
N GLN A 421 -87.50 68.53 -82.83
CA GLN A 421 -88.05 67.36 -82.13
C GLN A 421 -87.55 66.04 -82.74
N GLN A 422 -87.49 65.93 -84.07
CA GLN A 422 -86.97 64.72 -84.74
C GLN A 422 -85.51 64.43 -84.37
N GLU A 423 -84.65 65.46 -84.33
CA GLU A 423 -83.27 65.35 -83.87
C GLU A 423 -83.15 64.83 -82.42
N LYS A 424 -84.07 65.21 -81.52
CA LYS A 424 -84.07 64.71 -80.13
C LYS A 424 -84.41 63.22 -80.05
N ASP A 425 -85.36 62.77 -80.86
CA ASP A 425 -85.82 61.38 -80.84
C ASP A 425 -84.75 60.44 -81.45
N GLU A 426 -84.04 60.87 -82.49
CA GLU A 426 -82.82 60.22 -82.99
C GLU A 426 -81.70 60.21 -81.93
N ASN A 427 -81.49 61.32 -81.22
CA ASN A 427 -80.47 61.43 -80.16
C ASN A 427 -80.75 60.49 -78.97
N ILE A 428 -82.02 60.31 -78.59
CA ILE A 428 -82.46 59.33 -77.58
C ILE A 428 -82.18 57.90 -78.06
N ARG A 429 -82.48 57.58 -79.32
CA ARG A 429 -82.22 56.25 -79.90
C ARG A 429 -80.73 55.93 -79.96
N LEU A 430 -79.89 56.90 -80.33
CA LEU A 430 -78.42 56.73 -80.34
C LEU A 430 -77.86 56.54 -78.93
N LYS A 431 -78.38 57.26 -77.92
CA LYS A 431 -78.03 57.03 -76.51
C LYS A 431 -78.35 55.62 -76.05
N GLN A 432 -79.55 55.10 -76.37
CA GLN A 432 -79.91 53.72 -76.01
C GLN A 432 -78.96 52.65 -76.60
N TYR A 433 -78.48 52.84 -77.83
CA TYR A 433 -77.44 51.97 -78.40
C TYR A 433 -76.08 52.14 -77.72
N LEU A 434 -75.70 53.37 -77.37
CA LEU A 434 -74.45 53.63 -76.63
C LEU A 434 -74.47 53.01 -75.23
N ASP A 435 -75.59 53.14 -74.50
CA ASP A 435 -75.81 52.54 -73.18
C ASP A 435 -75.76 51.00 -73.25
N GLN A 436 -76.22 50.40 -74.35
CA GLN A 436 -76.12 48.95 -74.56
C GLN A 436 -74.67 48.51 -74.85
N ILE A 437 -73.92 49.26 -75.65
CA ILE A 437 -72.49 49.01 -75.90
C ILE A 437 -71.67 49.20 -74.62
N LEU A 438 -71.99 50.22 -73.81
CA LEU A 438 -71.34 50.44 -72.51
C LEU A 438 -71.54 49.24 -71.58
N LYS A 439 -72.77 48.71 -71.46
CA LYS A 439 -73.04 47.49 -70.67
C LYS A 439 -72.28 46.27 -71.18
N GLU A 440 -72.20 46.07 -72.49
CA GLU A 440 -71.39 45.00 -73.07
C GLU A 440 -69.88 45.15 -72.83
N ILE A 441 -69.39 46.36 -72.58
CA ILE A 441 -68.00 46.64 -72.18
C ILE A 441 -67.84 46.41 -70.67
N GLU A 442 -68.79 46.89 -69.84
CA GLU A 442 -68.82 46.70 -68.38
C GLU A 442 -68.88 45.21 -68.00
N GLU A 443 -69.64 44.38 -68.73
CA GLU A 443 -69.70 42.92 -68.51
C GLU A 443 -68.40 42.21 -68.91
N LYS A 444 -67.66 42.71 -69.91
CA LYS A 444 -66.41 42.11 -70.40
C LYS A 444 -65.17 42.61 -69.63
N ALA A 445 -65.24 43.80 -69.02
CA ALA A 445 -64.18 44.38 -68.20
C ALA A 445 -63.67 43.46 -67.06
N PRO A 446 -64.52 42.87 -66.18
CA PRO A 446 -64.05 42.00 -65.10
C PRO A 446 -63.42 40.71 -65.62
N VAL A 447 -63.89 40.17 -66.76
CA VAL A 447 -63.31 38.97 -67.39
C VAL A 447 -61.88 39.26 -67.89
N LEU A 448 -61.68 40.40 -68.56
CA LEU A 448 -60.36 40.84 -69.00
C LEU A 448 -59.43 41.21 -67.84
N GLN A 449 -59.97 41.77 -66.75
CA GLN A 449 -59.19 42.09 -65.54
C GLN A 449 -58.77 40.81 -64.80
N GLN A 450 -59.65 39.81 -64.69
CA GLN A 450 -59.32 38.50 -64.14
C GLN A 450 -58.27 37.78 -64.99
N GLN A 451 -58.44 37.74 -66.32
CA GLN A 451 -57.43 37.17 -67.22
C GLN A 451 -56.06 37.86 -67.09
N ARG A 452 -56.01 39.20 -67.02
CA ARG A 452 -54.76 39.93 -66.77
C ARG A 452 -54.10 39.54 -65.45
N LYS A 453 -54.88 39.46 -64.37
CA LYS A 453 -54.41 39.05 -63.04
C LYS A 453 -53.87 37.61 -63.04
N ASP A 454 -54.55 36.70 -63.73
CA ASP A 454 -54.12 35.31 -63.84
C ASP A 454 -52.86 35.16 -64.72
N PHE A 455 -52.73 35.96 -65.78
CA PHE A 455 -51.49 36.06 -66.56
C PHE A 455 -50.33 36.70 -65.77
N GLU A 456 -50.58 37.73 -64.97
CA GLU A 456 -49.57 38.35 -64.10
C GLU A 456 -49.10 37.37 -63.01
N GLN A 457 -50.01 36.59 -62.43
CA GLN A 457 -49.66 35.51 -61.49
C GLN A 457 -48.87 34.38 -62.18
N ALA A 458 -49.27 33.98 -63.39
CA ALA A 458 -48.54 33.00 -64.17
C ALA A 458 -47.12 33.48 -64.50
N LEU A 459 -46.97 34.70 -65.01
CA LEU A 459 -45.66 35.31 -65.30
C LEU A 459 -44.79 35.43 -64.06
N HIS A 460 -45.36 35.85 -62.92
CA HIS A 460 -44.62 35.92 -61.66
C HIS A 460 -44.20 34.53 -61.15
N SER A 461 -45.03 33.50 -61.35
CA SER A 461 -44.66 32.11 -61.02
C SER A 461 -43.55 31.58 -61.92
N VAL A 462 -43.56 31.93 -63.22
CA VAL A 462 -42.50 31.57 -64.18
C VAL A 462 -41.20 32.29 -63.81
N ASP A 463 -41.23 33.58 -63.54
CA ASP A 463 -40.07 34.39 -63.11
C ASP A 463 -39.46 33.86 -61.79
N GLN A 464 -40.30 33.50 -60.79
CA GLN A 464 -39.82 32.82 -59.58
C GLN A 464 -39.20 31.45 -59.86
N LEU A 465 -39.75 30.67 -60.80
CA LEU A 465 -39.21 29.36 -61.17
C LEU A 465 -37.93 29.47 -62.00
N SER A 466 -37.82 30.45 -62.89
CA SER A 466 -36.59 30.79 -63.62
C SER A 466 -35.49 31.19 -62.65
N ARG A 467 -35.71 32.14 -61.74
CA ARG A 467 -34.69 32.53 -60.74
C ARG A 467 -34.23 31.37 -59.86
N ARG A 468 -35.13 30.43 -59.52
CA ARG A 468 -34.77 29.20 -58.79
C ARG A 468 -33.98 28.22 -59.64
N LEU A 469 -34.30 28.10 -60.93
CA LEU A 469 -33.54 27.31 -61.89
C LEU A 469 -32.15 27.91 -62.10
N ASP A 470 -32.05 29.23 -62.27
CA ASP A 470 -30.80 29.95 -62.45
C ASP A 470 -29.90 29.82 -61.20
N SER A 471 -30.44 29.99 -59.99
CA SER A 471 -29.73 29.71 -58.72
C SER A 471 -29.23 28.26 -58.68
N ALA A 472 -30.11 27.30 -58.94
CA ALA A 472 -29.76 25.88 -58.94
C ALA A 472 -28.80 25.47 -60.08
N LEU A 473 -28.71 26.24 -61.17
CA LEU A 473 -27.71 26.06 -62.22
C LEU A 473 -26.36 26.63 -61.78
N VAL A 474 -26.31 27.84 -61.21
CA VAL A 474 -25.09 28.43 -60.65
C VAL A 474 -24.53 27.57 -59.52
N GLU A 475 -25.34 27.17 -58.54
CA GLU A 475 -24.94 26.27 -57.44
C GLU A 475 -24.39 24.92 -57.96
N ASN A 476 -24.91 24.43 -59.09
CA ASN A 476 -24.48 23.19 -59.74
C ASN A 476 -23.19 23.39 -60.56
N GLU A 477 -23.00 24.54 -61.20
CA GLU A 477 -21.74 24.92 -61.86
C GLU A 477 -20.62 25.17 -60.84
N GLU A 478 -20.89 25.89 -59.75
CA GLU A 478 -19.97 26.04 -58.62
C GLU A 478 -19.63 24.68 -57.99
N SER A 479 -20.63 23.82 -57.77
CA SER A 479 -20.40 22.45 -57.27
C SER A 479 -19.57 21.60 -58.24
N LYS A 480 -19.74 21.74 -59.56
CA LYS A 480 -18.93 21.07 -60.58
C LYS A 480 -17.50 21.61 -60.60
N VAL A 481 -17.31 22.93 -60.58
CA VAL A 481 -15.99 23.56 -60.53
C VAL A 481 -15.26 23.15 -59.26
N PHE A 482 -15.94 23.15 -58.10
CA PHE A 482 -15.38 22.66 -56.85
C PHE A 482 -15.04 21.16 -56.91
N ALA A 483 -15.92 20.32 -57.47
CA ALA A 483 -15.66 18.88 -57.63
C ALA A 483 -14.50 18.60 -58.61
N GLU A 484 -14.39 19.36 -59.70
CA GLU A 484 -13.28 19.31 -60.64
C GLU A 484 -11.98 19.80 -60.00
N GLU A 485 -12.01 20.90 -59.23
CA GLU A 485 -10.84 21.36 -58.49
C GLU A 485 -10.42 20.36 -57.42
N ALA A 486 -11.36 19.77 -56.68
CA ALA A 486 -11.09 18.72 -55.71
C ALA A 486 -10.52 17.47 -56.39
N ALA A 487 -11.02 17.10 -57.57
CA ALA A 487 -10.47 16.02 -58.39
C ALA A 487 -9.05 16.33 -58.88
N LYS A 488 -8.81 17.54 -59.43
CA LYS A 488 -7.48 18.00 -59.91
C LYS A 488 -6.47 18.06 -58.75
N LYS A 489 -6.87 18.58 -57.59
CA LYS A 489 -6.06 18.62 -56.35
C LYS A 489 -5.80 17.21 -55.82
N SER A 490 -6.81 16.34 -55.78
CA SER A 490 -6.68 14.93 -55.39
C SER A 490 -5.75 14.14 -56.32
N GLU A 491 -5.86 14.34 -57.64
CA GLU A 491 -5.01 13.67 -58.62
C GLU A 491 -3.56 14.18 -58.57
N HIS A 492 -3.36 15.51 -58.43
CA HIS A 492 -2.03 16.08 -58.20
C HIS A 492 -1.39 15.55 -56.91
N LEU A 493 -2.13 15.54 -55.80
CA LEU A 493 -1.65 15.00 -54.53
C LEU A 493 -1.37 13.50 -54.60
N LYS A 494 -2.17 12.71 -55.35
CA LYS A 494 -1.86 11.28 -55.60
C LYS A 494 -0.56 11.13 -56.39
N ARG A 495 -0.41 11.82 -57.53
CA ARG A 495 0.81 11.79 -58.33
C ARG A 495 2.05 12.16 -57.52
N GLU A 496 1.97 13.20 -56.69
CA GLU A 496 3.11 13.61 -55.84
C GLU A 496 3.33 12.66 -54.66
N ASN A 497 2.27 12.05 -54.08
CA ASN A 497 2.41 11.02 -53.04
C ASN A 497 3.07 9.75 -53.60
N ASP A 498 2.68 9.31 -54.81
CA ASP A 498 3.27 8.16 -55.49
C ASP A 498 4.71 8.45 -55.95
N ARG A 499 5.00 9.69 -56.39
CA ARG A 499 6.38 10.16 -56.63
C ARG A 499 7.23 10.12 -55.37
N LEU A 500 6.70 10.60 -54.23
CA LEU A 500 7.40 10.59 -52.94
C LEU A 500 7.58 9.16 -52.39
N ARG A 501 6.60 8.27 -52.60
CA ARG A 501 6.72 6.83 -52.29
C ARG A 501 7.85 6.19 -53.09
N ASN A 502 7.87 6.42 -54.41
CA ASN A 502 8.90 5.86 -55.29
C ASN A 502 10.29 6.41 -54.91
N LEU A 503 10.42 7.74 -54.72
CA LEU A 503 11.66 8.36 -54.24
C LEU A 503 12.11 7.81 -52.88
N SER A 504 11.17 7.54 -51.97
CA SER A 504 11.47 6.95 -50.66
C SER A 504 11.87 5.47 -50.75
N ALA A 505 11.31 4.72 -51.71
CA ALA A 505 11.71 3.33 -51.99
C ALA A 505 13.11 3.28 -52.61
N ASP A 506 13.32 4.06 -53.67
CA ASP A 506 14.61 4.26 -54.36
C ASP A 506 15.73 4.63 -53.36
N LEU A 507 15.49 5.64 -52.51
CA LEU A 507 16.45 6.08 -51.49
C LEU A 507 16.66 5.01 -50.41
N SER A 508 15.61 4.28 -50.01
CA SER A 508 15.76 3.17 -49.06
C SER A 508 16.59 2.03 -49.65
N GLN A 509 16.42 1.73 -50.93
CA GLN A 509 17.19 0.70 -51.63
C GLN A 509 18.65 1.11 -51.83
N GLN A 510 18.92 2.37 -52.17
CA GLN A 510 20.28 2.95 -52.13
C GLN A 510 20.92 2.79 -50.75
N VAL A 511 20.24 3.21 -49.68
CA VAL A 511 20.75 3.15 -48.31
C VAL A 511 20.98 1.69 -47.86
N GLN A 512 20.11 0.76 -48.22
CA GLN A 512 20.30 -0.67 -47.93
C GLN A 512 21.52 -1.26 -48.65
N VAL A 513 21.72 -0.95 -49.93
CA VAL A 513 22.90 -1.40 -50.69
C VAL A 513 24.18 -0.81 -50.12
N LEU A 514 24.19 0.50 -49.84
CA LEU A 514 25.36 1.19 -49.27
C LEU A 514 25.69 0.73 -47.85
N LEU A 515 24.69 0.46 -47.00
CA LEU A 515 24.92 -0.10 -45.67
C LEU A 515 25.46 -1.53 -45.73
N LYS A 516 24.97 -2.36 -46.67
CA LYS A 516 25.49 -3.71 -46.89
C LYS A 516 26.97 -3.67 -47.29
N GLU A 517 27.32 -2.88 -48.30
CA GLU A 517 28.71 -2.69 -48.74
C GLU A 517 29.59 -2.11 -47.61
N CYS A 518 29.05 -1.21 -46.77
CA CYS A 518 29.77 -0.68 -45.60
C CYS A 518 30.08 -1.73 -44.54
N GLU A 519 29.16 -2.67 -44.25
CA GLU A 519 29.40 -3.75 -43.28
C GLU A 519 30.27 -4.87 -43.86
N GLU A 520 30.10 -5.21 -45.14
CA GLU A 520 30.99 -6.15 -45.85
C GLU A 520 32.43 -5.61 -45.91
N ALA A 521 32.61 -4.31 -46.19
CA ALA A 521 33.92 -3.63 -46.14
C ALA A 521 34.52 -3.52 -44.73
N ARG A 522 33.71 -3.64 -43.67
CA ARG A 522 34.18 -3.75 -42.27
C ARG A 522 34.59 -5.18 -41.88
N GLY A 523 34.44 -6.15 -42.78
CA GLY A 523 34.69 -7.58 -42.52
C GLY A 523 33.50 -8.30 -41.88
N GLY A 524 32.32 -7.68 -41.82
CA GLY A 524 31.08 -8.34 -41.43
C GLY A 524 30.55 -9.21 -42.58
N VAL A 525 30.50 -10.53 -42.40
CA VAL A 525 29.91 -11.43 -43.41
C VAL A 525 28.39 -11.29 -43.35
N VAL A 526 27.82 -10.44 -44.22
CA VAL A 526 26.38 -10.28 -44.37
C VAL A 526 25.84 -11.44 -45.22
N SER A 527 25.50 -12.55 -44.54
CA SER A 527 24.92 -13.76 -45.14
C SER A 527 23.73 -13.41 -46.04
N SER A 528 23.92 -13.58 -47.34
CA SER A 528 22.90 -13.31 -48.35
C SER A 528 22.01 -14.53 -48.58
N GLU A 529 20.99 -14.70 -47.74
CA GLU A 529 19.85 -15.59 -48.05
C GLU A 529 18.55 -14.77 -48.23
N PRO A 530 17.68 -15.13 -49.20
CA PRO A 530 16.65 -14.23 -49.70
C PRO A 530 15.30 -14.35 -48.96
N SER A 531 14.95 -13.38 -48.11
CA SER A 531 13.62 -13.29 -47.50
C SER A 531 12.61 -12.53 -48.38
N VAL A 532 12.27 -13.14 -49.51
CA VAL A 532 10.93 -13.18 -50.13
C VAL A 532 9.97 -12.01 -49.84
N HIS A 533 9.82 -11.11 -50.83
CA HIS A 533 8.47 -10.84 -51.33
C HIS A 533 8.26 -11.68 -52.61
N PRO A 534 7.19 -12.48 -52.74
CA PRO A 534 7.07 -13.46 -53.81
C PRO A 534 6.25 -12.95 -55.00
N MET A 535 6.75 -13.25 -56.20
CA MET A 535 6.08 -13.07 -57.51
C MET A 535 5.82 -11.61 -57.93
N SER A 536 5.76 -11.29 -59.23
CA SER A 536 5.63 -12.20 -60.37
C SER A 536 6.71 -11.99 -61.44
N SER A 537 7.28 -13.11 -61.92
CA SER A 537 8.08 -13.18 -63.14
C SER A 537 7.17 -13.12 -64.37
N THR A 538 6.53 -11.98 -64.60
CA THR A 538 5.64 -11.71 -65.74
C THR A 538 5.99 -10.36 -66.35
N GLU A 539 6.92 -10.41 -67.31
CA GLU A 539 7.37 -9.34 -68.22
C GLU A 539 7.94 -8.06 -67.57
N VAL A 540 9.15 -7.67 -68.01
CA VAL A 540 9.77 -6.38 -67.65
C VAL A 540 9.21 -5.29 -68.56
N THR A 541 7.93 -4.98 -68.38
CA THR A 541 7.17 -4.08 -69.28
C THR A 541 7.08 -2.62 -68.78
N SER A 542 7.52 -2.32 -67.55
CA SER A 542 7.55 -0.96 -67.00
C SER A 542 8.97 -0.45 -66.79
N SER A 543 9.35 0.61 -67.52
CA SER A 543 10.66 1.24 -67.43
C SER A 543 11.01 1.76 -66.02
N SER A 544 10.00 2.05 -65.19
CA SER A 544 10.18 2.57 -63.83
C SER A 544 10.96 1.62 -62.91
N GLN A 545 10.69 0.31 -62.95
CA GLN A 545 11.38 -0.66 -62.09
C GLN A 545 12.84 -0.86 -62.52
N VAL A 546 13.11 -0.85 -63.83
CA VAL A 546 14.48 -0.95 -64.38
C VAL A 546 15.33 0.26 -63.95
N ILE A 547 14.74 1.46 -63.90
CA ILE A 547 15.42 2.67 -63.39
C ILE A 547 15.76 2.53 -61.91
N SER A 548 14.76 2.16 -61.09
CA SER A 548 14.89 1.98 -59.63
C SER A 548 15.97 0.96 -59.25
N GLU A 549 16.03 -0.19 -59.92
CA GLU A 549 17.05 -1.20 -59.61
C GLU A 549 18.44 -0.87 -60.18
N HIS A 550 18.54 -0.51 -61.47
CA HIS A 550 19.81 -0.55 -62.21
C HIS A 550 20.45 0.81 -62.53
N LEU A 551 19.71 1.91 -62.42
CA LEU A 551 20.22 3.28 -62.65
C LEU A 551 20.34 4.11 -61.36
N VAL A 552 19.74 3.64 -60.27
CA VAL A 552 19.63 4.36 -58.99
C VAL A 552 20.53 3.77 -57.89
N THR A 553 20.77 2.46 -57.84
CA THR A 553 21.58 1.83 -56.77
C THR A 553 23.04 1.61 -57.17
N PHE A 554 23.98 2.03 -56.32
CA PHE A 554 25.43 1.95 -56.54
C PHE A 554 26.16 1.44 -55.30
N ARG A 555 27.33 0.83 -55.49
CA ARG A 555 28.22 0.33 -54.43
C ARG A 555 29.44 1.22 -54.24
N SER A 556 29.92 1.84 -55.32
CA SER A 556 31.12 2.69 -55.31
C SER A 556 30.89 4.04 -55.98
N ILE A 557 31.81 4.99 -55.74
CA ILE A 557 31.79 6.33 -56.37
C ILE A 557 31.99 6.21 -57.90
N GLU A 558 32.73 5.21 -58.37
CA GLU A 558 32.95 4.99 -59.80
C GLU A 558 31.69 4.43 -60.49
N GLU A 559 30.95 3.53 -59.82
CA GLU A 559 29.65 3.05 -60.30
C GLU A 559 28.63 4.20 -60.36
N LEU A 560 28.57 5.04 -59.33
CA LEU A 560 27.71 6.22 -59.29
C LEU A 560 28.02 7.19 -60.45
N GLN A 561 29.29 7.38 -60.81
CA GLN A 561 29.66 8.20 -61.97
C GLN A 561 29.20 7.58 -63.28
N GLN A 562 29.36 6.26 -63.45
CA GLN A 562 28.88 5.54 -64.64
C GLN A 562 27.35 5.53 -64.76
N GLN A 563 26.62 5.44 -63.65
CA GLN A 563 25.15 5.53 -63.64
C GLN A 563 24.64 6.94 -63.93
N ASN A 564 25.25 7.98 -63.34
CA ASN A 564 24.93 9.37 -63.69
C ASN A 564 25.17 9.66 -65.18
N GLN A 565 26.25 9.13 -65.76
CA GLN A 565 26.53 9.28 -67.20
C GLN A 565 25.45 8.61 -68.08
N LYS A 566 24.88 7.48 -67.65
CA LYS A 566 23.76 6.80 -68.34
C LYS A 566 22.44 7.57 -68.16
N LEU A 567 22.12 8.01 -66.94
CA LEU A 567 20.94 8.83 -66.63
C LEU A 567 20.89 10.12 -67.47
N LEU A 568 22.02 10.82 -67.62
CA LEU A 568 22.13 12.03 -68.43
C LEU A 568 21.90 11.79 -69.93
N GLY A 569 22.08 10.57 -70.43
CA GLY A 569 21.68 10.19 -71.78
C GLY A 569 20.16 10.08 -71.91
N VAL A 570 19.55 9.22 -71.08
CA VAL A 570 18.10 8.96 -71.08
C VAL A 570 17.27 10.24 -70.86
N ILE A 571 17.73 11.14 -69.97
CA ILE A 571 17.06 12.42 -69.71
C ILE A 571 17.03 13.33 -70.95
N ARG A 572 18.05 13.31 -71.82
CA ARG A 572 18.08 14.10 -73.05
C ARG A 572 17.12 13.55 -74.11
N GLU A 573 17.13 12.24 -74.30
CA GLU A 573 16.25 11.55 -75.26
C GLU A 573 14.76 11.79 -74.91
N LEU A 574 14.39 11.63 -73.64
CA LEU A 574 13.03 11.91 -73.15
C LEU A 574 12.63 13.39 -73.24
N SER A 575 13.60 14.31 -73.20
CA SER A 575 13.32 15.75 -73.34
C SER A 575 12.97 16.11 -74.78
N GLU A 576 13.73 15.63 -75.77
CA GLU A 576 13.42 15.85 -77.19
C GLU A 576 12.08 15.24 -77.62
N GLU A 577 11.71 14.07 -77.07
CA GLU A 577 10.45 13.41 -77.41
C GLU A 577 9.23 14.15 -76.82
N LYS A 578 9.40 14.83 -75.68
CA LYS A 578 8.37 15.67 -75.06
C LYS A 578 8.11 16.94 -75.86
N GLU A 579 9.17 17.64 -76.28
CA GLU A 579 9.07 18.89 -77.03
C GLU A 579 8.31 18.71 -78.36
N LYS A 580 8.57 17.61 -79.08
CA LYS A 580 7.86 17.23 -80.32
C LYS A 580 6.35 17.07 -80.08
N ARG A 581 5.95 16.33 -79.03
CA ARG A 581 4.53 16.12 -78.68
C ARG A 581 3.81 17.40 -78.27
N GLU A 582 4.49 18.36 -77.65
CA GLU A 582 3.88 19.65 -77.28
C GLU A 582 3.64 20.55 -78.49
N GLY A 583 4.46 20.45 -79.54
CA GLY A 583 4.24 21.15 -80.82
C GLY A 583 2.96 20.70 -81.55
N ASP A 584 2.76 19.40 -81.74
CA ASP A 584 1.62 18.85 -82.50
C ASP A 584 0.25 19.25 -81.90
N ASN A 585 0.15 19.22 -80.57
CA ASN A 585 -1.10 19.56 -79.85
C ASN A 585 -1.54 21.03 -80.04
N ILE A 586 -0.60 21.96 -80.25
CA ILE A 586 -0.91 23.38 -80.47
C ILE A 586 -1.53 23.59 -81.86
N ILE A 587 -1.08 22.85 -82.87
CA ILE A 587 -1.56 22.94 -84.25
C ILE A 587 -3.02 22.49 -84.35
N ASP A 588 -3.34 21.33 -83.77
CA ASP A 588 -4.69 20.75 -83.77
C ASP A 588 -5.71 21.63 -82.99
N GLY A 589 -5.25 22.29 -81.91
CA GLY A 589 -6.05 23.26 -81.16
C GLY A 589 -6.37 24.57 -81.90
N LEU A 590 -5.57 24.96 -82.90
CA LEU A 590 -5.83 26.15 -83.72
C LEU A 590 -6.83 25.87 -84.86
N GLN A 591 -6.76 24.69 -85.50
CA GLN A 591 -7.70 24.31 -86.57
C GLN A 591 -9.16 24.33 -86.08
N LYS A 592 -9.43 23.73 -84.90
CA LYS A 592 -10.77 23.64 -84.32
C LYS A 592 -11.42 25.00 -84.02
N LYS A 593 -10.62 26.04 -83.75
CA LYS A 593 -11.12 27.41 -83.53
C LYS A 593 -11.49 28.09 -84.85
N LEU A 594 -10.73 27.86 -85.93
CA LEU A 594 -11.01 28.38 -87.25
C LEU A 594 -12.34 27.84 -87.82
N ASP A 595 -12.57 26.53 -87.69
CA ASP A 595 -13.80 25.86 -88.13
C ASP A 595 -15.06 26.35 -87.37
N GLY A 596 -14.91 26.70 -86.09
CA GLY A 596 -15.99 27.29 -85.30
C GLY A 596 -16.40 28.67 -85.83
N SER A 597 -15.42 29.56 -86.02
CA SER A 597 -15.65 30.92 -86.51
C SER A 597 -16.27 30.97 -87.92
N LEU A 598 -15.93 30.03 -88.80
CA LEU A 598 -16.49 29.97 -90.15
C LEU A 598 -18.00 29.68 -90.15
N LYS A 599 -18.46 28.77 -89.29
CA LYS A 599 -19.89 28.39 -89.18
C LYS A 599 -20.77 29.52 -88.63
N GLU A 600 -20.24 30.31 -87.70
CA GLU A 600 -20.98 31.45 -87.12
C GLU A 600 -21.21 32.57 -88.15
N VAL A 601 -20.19 32.85 -88.99
CA VAL A 601 -20.32 33.77 -90.14
C VAL A 601 -21.32 33.28 -91.18
N GLU A 602 -21.48 31.96 -91.34
CA GLU A 602 -22.45 31.37 -92.27
C GLU A 602 -23.89 31.54 -91.78
N GLY A 603 -24.17 31.25 -90.50
CA GLY A 603 -25.49 31.48 -89.89
C GLY A 603 -25.95 32.93 -89.91
N LEU A 604 -25.02 33.89 -89.77
CA LEU A 604 -25.33 35.32 -89.90
C LEU A 604 -25.71 35.75 -91.32
N LYS A 605 -25.13 35.12 -92.37
CA LYS A 605 -25.51 35.38 -93.76
C LYS A 605 -26.95 34.93 -94.04
N GLU A 606 -27.31 33.71 -93.64
CA GLU A 606 -28.69 33.21 -93.80
C GLU A 606 -29.70 34.10 -93.08
N SER A 607 -29.39 34.54 -91.85
CA SER A 607 -30.30 35.41 -91.07
C SER A 607 -30.60 36.72 -91.81
N ARG A 608 -29.58 37.36 -92.38
CA ARG A 608 -29.73 38.57 -93.21
C ARG A 608 -30.54 38.30 -94.49
N GLU A 609 -30.33 37.16 -95.13
CA GLU A 609 -31.04 36.80 -96.37
C GLU A 609 -32.54 36.56 -96.12
N ARG A 610 -32.90 35.91 -95.00
CA ARG A 610 -34.29 35.76 -94.56
C ARG A 610 -34.97 37.11 -94.28
N GLN A 611 -34.26 38.06 -93.65
CA GLN A 611 -34.76 39.42 -93.43
C GLN A 611 -35.01 40.18 -94.75
N MET A 612 -34.10 40.04 -95.73
CA MET A 612 -34.25 40.65 -97.06
C MET A 612 -35.51 40.16 -97.77
N HIS A 613 -35.75 38.85 -97.78
CA HIS A 613 -36.98 38.25 -98.34
C HIS A 613 -38.26 38.77 -97.66
N MET A 614 -38.22 39.02 -96.35
CA MET A 614 -39.35 39.55 -95.58
C MET A 614 -39.73 40.97 -96.02
N VAL A 615 -38.74 41.86 -96.21
CA VAL A 615 -38.95 43.22 -96.73
C VAL A 615 -39.48 43.17 -98.17
N GLU A 616 -38.95 42.26 -98.99
CA GLU A 616 -39.41 42.04 -100.36
C GLU A 616 -40.86 41.52 -100.45
N ALA A 617 -41.32 40.76 -99.45
CA ALA A 617 -42.71 40.34 -99.34
C ALA A 617 -43.64 41.50 -98.96
N VAL A 618 -43.23 42.34 -98.00
CA VAL A 618 -43.98 43.55 -97.59
C VAL A 618 -44.12 44.55 -98.73
N ILE A 619 -43.09 44.73 -99.56
CA ILE A 619 -43.16 45.58 -100.76
C ILE A 619 -44.18 45.03 -101.76
N ARG A 620 -44.17 43.72 -102.05
CA ARG A 620 -45.17 43.09 -102.93
C ARG A 620 -46.60 43.20 -102.38
N GLN A 621 -46.79 43.08 -101.07
CA GLN A 621 -48.09 43.28 -100.43
C GLN A 621 -48.59 44.73 -100.54
N ARG A 622 -47.72 45.72 -100.24
CA ARG A 622 -48.03 47.16 -100.42
C ARG A 622 -48.51 47.46 -101.84
N ASP A 623 -47.81 46.93 -102.84
CA ASP A 623 -48.12 47.22 -104.24
C ASP A 623 -49.37 46.46 -104.72
N MET A 624 -49.65 45.26 -104.20
CA MET A 624 -50.93 44.56 -104.38
C MET A 624 -52.12 45.37 -103.82
N TYR A 625 -52.00 45.90 -102.60
CA TYR A 625 -53.08 46.71 -102.00
C TYR A 625 -53.27 48.06 -102.71
N ARG A 626 -52.20 48.66 -103.25
CA ARG A 626 -52.29 49.86 -104.10
C ARG A 626 -53.06 49.58 -105.41
N VAL A 627 -52.95 48.40 -105.99
CA VAL A 627 -53.73 47.98 -107.18
C VAL A 627 -55.20 47.74 -106.84
N LEU A 628 -55.49 47.10 -105.69
CA LEU A 628 -56.86 46.82 -105.26
C LEU A 628 -57.67 48.07 -104.89
N LEU A 629 -57.03 49.12 -104.33
CA LEU A 629 -57.73 50.34 -103.94
C LEU A 629 -58.09 51.27 -105.12
N ALA A 630 -57.61 50.97 -106.34
CA ALA A 630 -57.74 51.87 -107.48
C ALA A 630 -59.12 51.84 -108.17
N ASN A 631 -59.96 50.83 -107.92
CA ASN A 631 -61.15 50.57 -108.75
C ASN A 631 -62.47 50.37 -107.96
N SER A 632 -63.40 51.31 -108.22
CA SER A 632 -64.83 51.37 -107.83
C SER A 632 -65.18 51.83 -106.40
N GLY A 633 -66.09 52.82 -106.30
CA GLY A 633 -66.50 53.42 -105.02
C GLY A 633 -67.68 54.42 -105.07
N GLN A 634 -67.93 55.08 -106.21
CA GLN A 634 -69.20 55.78 -106.50
C GLN A 634 -69.63 55.51 -107.95
N THR A 635 -70.95 55.45 -108.18
CA THR A 635 -71.57 55.38 -109.51
C THR A 635 -72.25 56.74 -109.79
N PRO A 636 -72.38 57.20 -111.05
CA PRO A 636 -72.69 56.41 -112.24
C PRO A 636 -71.48 55.84 -113.00
N ILE A 637 -71.57 54.56 -113.34
CA ILE A 637 -70.71 53.83 -114.29
C ILE A 637 -70.98 54.42 -115.70
N PRO A 638 -69.98 54.74 -116.56
CA PRO A 638 -68.92 53.81 -116.96
C PRO A 638 -67.48 54.35 -117.25
N THR A 639 -66.55 53.38 -117.32
CA THR A 639 -65.31 53.29 -118.15
C THR A 639 -64.06 54.16 -117.92
N THR A 640 -62.96 53.45 -117.59
CA THR A 640 -61.55 53.59 -118.05
C THR A 640 -60.67 54.79 -117.65
N ASP A 641 -59.72 54.52 -116.73
CA ASP A 641 -58.25 54.55 -116.91
C ASP A 641 -57.49 55.83 -117.38
N VAL A 642 -56.30 56.22 -116.86
CA VAL A 642 -55.53 55.84 -115.64
C VAL A 642 -54.40 56.89 -115.39
N ASP A 643 -53.83 56.88 -114.16
CA ASP A 643 -52.55 57.49 -113.70
C ASP A 643 -52.58 58.98 -113.22
N LEU A 644 -52.09 59.38 -112.03
CA LEU A 644 -51.90 58.64 -110.75
C LEU A 644 -52.11 59.57 -109.52
N SER A 645 -51.32 59.43 -108.42
CA SER A 645 -51.92 59.51 -107.07
C SER A 645 -50.92 59.78 -105.90
N VAL A 646 -51.24 60.21 -104.65
CA VAL A 646 -52.43 60.75 -103.89
C VAL A 646 -52.19 60.43 -102.38
N LEU A 647 -52.61 61.17 -101.32
CA LEU A 647 -53.09 62.54 -101.09
C LEU A 647 -53.03 62.90 -99.56
N THR A 648 -53.23 64.20 -99.27
CA THR A 648 -53.89 64.87 -98.10
C THR A 648 -53.61 64.43 -96.64
N SER A 649 -53.27 65.27 -95.65
CA SER A 649 -53.52 66.71 -95.34
C SER A 649 -54.87 67.01 -94.64
N THR A 650 -54.87 67.50 -93.38
CA THR A 650 -55.02 68.92 -92.92
C THR A 650 -56.46 69.29 -92.47
N PRO A 651 -56.71 70.37 -91.67
CA PRO A 651 -55.79 71.26 -90.92
C PRO A 651 -56.16 71.57 -89.44
N LEU A 652 -55.16 72.17 -88.79
CA LEU A 652 -55.13 73.12 -87.66
C LEU A 652 -56.34 74.04 -87.29
N LEU A 653 -56.39 74.36 -85.99
CA LEU A 653 -56.74 75.67 -85.32
C LEU A 653 -58.19 76.11 -84.97
N LYS A 654 -58.45 76.09 -83.64
CA LYS A 654 -58.96 77.18 -82.75
C LYS A 654 -60.31 77.90 -82.98
N THR A 655 -61.17 77.79 -81.94
CA THR A 655 -61.74 78.86 -81.08
C THR A 655 -61.58 80.33 -81.53
N PRO A 656 -62.58 81.24 -81.33
CA PRO A 656 -63.34 81.40 -80.06
C PRO A 656 -64.87 81.68 -80.26
N ASP A 657 -65.75 81.91 -79.27
CA ASP A 657 -65.62 82.08 -77.81
C ASP A 657 -66.93 81.73 -77.05
N LYS A 658 -66.87 81.66 -75.71
CA LYS A 658 -67.93 81.28 -74.72
C LYS A 658 -68.24 79.77 -74.69
N SER A 659 -68.37 79.11 -73.53
CA SER A 659 -68.44 79.57 -72.13
C SER A 659 -67.42 78.86 -71.21
N GLY A 660 -66.83 79.60 -70.26
CA GLY A 660 -65.70 79.13 -69.43
C GLY A 660 -66.05 78.30 -68.18
N ALA A 661 -67.14 77.53 -68.18
CA ALA A 661 -67.53 76.69 -67.02
C ALA A 661 -67.00 75.25 -67.15
N GLU A 662 -67.48 74.53 -68.17
CA GLU A 662 -67.19 73.11 -68.43
C GLU A 662 -65.68 72.83 -68.63
N LEU A 663 -64.92 73.83 -69.09
CA LEU A 663 -63.46 73.73 -69.28
C LEU A 663 -62.67 73.72 -67.97
N GLU A 664 -63.16 74.33 -66.89
CA GLU A 664 -62.51 74.20 -65.57
C GLU A 664 -63.01 72.96 -64.82
N GLU A 665 -64.28 72.54 -64.95
CA GLU A 665 -64.74 71.27 -64.38
C GLU A 665 -63.98 70.06 -64.95
N THR A 666 -63.77 70.02 -66.28
CA THR A 666 -62.97 68.97 -66.92
C THR A 666 -61.49 69.01 -66.54
N LYS A 667 -60.89 70.19 -66.32
CA LYS A 667 -59.51 70.29 -65.81
C LYS A 667 -59.38 69.99 -64.33
N VAL A 668 -60.39 70.30 -63.52
CA VAL A 668 -60.46 69.90 -62.10
C VAL A 668 -60.54 68.38 -62.04
N ALA A 669 -61.46 67.75 -62.77
CA ALA A 669 -61.57 66.29 -62.85
C ALA A 669 -60.26 65.63 -63.34
N LEU A 670 -59.57 66.21 -64.34
CA LEU A 670 -58.30 65.67 -64.83
C LEU A 670 -57.16 65.85 -63.80
N LYS A 671 -57.09 66.99 -63.10
CA LYS A 671 -56.16 67.21 -61.97
C LYS A 671 -56.46 66.28 -60.80
N GLU A 672 -57.73 66.02 -60.49
CA GLU A 672 -58.11 65.07 -59.46
C GLU A 672 -57.76 63.64 -59.86
N LEU A 673 -57.96 63.25 -61.13
CA LEU A 673 -57.54 61.94 -61.63
C LEU A 673 -56.00 61.78 -61.62
N GLN A 674 -55.24 62.82 -61.99
CA GLN A 674 -53.78 62.85 -61.83
C GLN A 674 -53.38 62.72 -60.36
N ARG A 675 -53.99 63.51 -59.46
CA ARG A 675 -53.75 63.43 -58.01
C ARG A 675 -54.09 62.04 -57.47
N HIS A 676 -55.17 61.42 -57.93
CA HIS A 676 -55.56 60.06 -57.55
C HIS A 676 -54.57 59.01 -58.06
N PHE A 677 -54.06 59.15 -59.28
CA PHE A 677 -53.02 58.27 -59.83
C PHE A 677 -51.66 58.46 -59.11
N GLU A 678 -51.31 59.70 -58.75
CA GLU A 678 -50.15 60.01 -57.91
C GLU A 678 -50.29 59.40 -56.52
N THR A 679 -51.44 59.55 -55.84
CA THR A 679 -51.67 58.89 -54.54
C THR A 679 -51.66 57.37 -54.66
N TYR A 680 -52.24 56.79 -55.73
CA TYR A 680 -52.18 55.35 -55.96
C TYR A 680 -50.73 54.87 -56.19
N LYS A 681 -49.92 55.66 -56.90
CA LYS A 681 -48.49 55.37 -57.10
C LYS A 681 -47.70 55.46 -55.79
N THR A 682 -47.94 56.47 -54.94
CA THR A 682 -47.28 56.56 -53.62
C THR A 682 -47.76 55.48 -52.67
N ASP A 683 -49.05 55.14 -52.67
CA ASP A 683 -49.62 54.11 -51.79
C ASP A 683 -49.15 52.72 -52.22
N ARG A 684 -49.01 52.47 -53.53
CA ARG A 684 -48.40 51.24 -54.06
C ARG A 684 -46.92 51.14 -53.68
N VAL A 685 -46.12 52.19 -53.90
CA VAL A 685 -44.70 52.19 -53.49
C VAL A 685 -44.58 51.95 -51.98
N GLN A 686 -45.37 52.66 -51.17
CA GLN A 686 -45.41 52.42 -49.72
C GLN A 686 -45.89 51.01 -49.34
N ALA A 687 -46.74 50.36 -50.13
CA ALA A 687 -47.17 48.98 -49.88
C ALA A 687 -46.07 47.96 -50.25
N GLU A 688 -45.34 48.21 -51.34
CA GLU A 688 -44.17 47.42 -51.74
C GLU A 688 -43.02 47.60 -50.74
N GLU A 689 -42.71 48.82 -50.30
CA GLU A 689 -41.77 49.14 -49.21
C GLU A 689 -42.16 48.45 -47.90
N LYS A 690 -43.42 48.60 -47.44
CA LYS A 690 -43.92 47.92 -46.22
C LYS A 690 -43.97 46.39 -46.36
N SER A 691 -43.88 45.85 -47.57
CA SER A 691 -43.76 44.41 -47.83
C SER A 691 -42.29 43.95 -47.83
N SER A 692 -41.38 44.72 -48.43
CA SER A 692 -39.92 44.51 -48.30
C SER A 692 -39.54 44.56 -46.82
N GLU A 693 -39.86 45.65 -46.11
CA GLU A 693 -39.58 45.79 -44.68
C GLU A 693 -40.03 44.59 -43.83
N ARG A 694 -41.13 43.93 -44.20
CA ARG A 694 -41.62 42.73 -43.51
C ARG A 694 -40.85 41.47 -43.90
N LEU A 695 -40.51 41.30 -45.18
CA LEU A 695 -39.65 40.20 -45.63
C LEU A 695 -38.25 40.33 -45.05
N ASP A 696 -37.67 41.53 -45.03
CA ASP A 696 -36.34 41.83 -44.51
C ASP A 696 -36.29 41.62 -42.99
N LYS A 697 -37.33 42.03 -42.25
CA LYS A 697 -37.48 41.72 -40.81
C LYS A 697 -37.65 40.22 -40.56
N LEU A 698 -38.48 39.52 -41.33
CA LEU A 698 -38.65 38.06 -41.21
C LEU A 698 -37.37 37.29 -41.58
N GLN A 699 -36.57 37.78 -42.53
CA GLN A 699 -35.25 37.21 -42.82
C GLN A 699 -34.26 37.46 -41.68
N SER A 700 -34.22 38.68 -41.13
CA SER A 700 -33.39 39.01 -39.96
C SER A 700 -33.78 38.15 -38.74
N GLU A 701 -35.07 38.04 -38.43
CA GLU A 701 -35.59 37.18 -37.36
C GLU A 701 -35.23 35.70 -37.59
N ASN A 702 -35.29 35.20 -38.83
CA ASN A 702 -34.94 33.81 -39.16
C ASN A 702 -33.42 33.58 -39.06
N LEU A 703 -32.58 34.53 -39.48
CA LEU A 703 -31.13 34.48 -39.29
C LEU A 703 -30.74 34.54 -37.81
N GLU A 704 -31.36 35.42 -37.02
CA GLU A 704 -31.18 35.48 -35.57
C GLU A 704 -31.65 34.19 -34.88
N LEU A 705 -32.81 33.65 -35.26
CA LEU A 705 -33.32 32.39 -34.71
C LEU A 705 -32.41 31.20 -35.06
N ASN A 706 -31.88 31.12 -36.29
CA ASN A 706 -30.93 30.07 -36.67
C ASN A 706 -29.58 30.22 -35.97
N GLY A 707 -29.06 31.45 -35.84
CA GLY A 707 -27.85 31.74 -35.07
C GLY A 707 -28.01 31.39 -33.58
N ASN A 708 -29.15 31.75 -32.99
CA ASN A 708 -29.48 31.38 -31.61
C ASN A 708 -29.70 29.86 -31.46
N ASN A 709 -30.29 29.17 -32.43
CA ASN A 709 -30.48 27.71 -32.42
C ASN A 709 -29.13 26.97 -32.52
N ALA A 710 -28.24 27.40 -33.41
CA ALA A 710 -26.86 26.88 -33.50
C ALA A 710 -26.08 27.13 -32.19
N ARG A 711 -26.20 28.33 -31.62
CA ARG A 711 -25.58 28.68 -30.32
C ARG A 711 -26.13 27.84 -29.16
N LEU A 712 -27.44 27.61 -29.12
CA LEU A 712 -28.09 26.79 -28.09
C LEU A 712 -27.74 25.31 -28.25
N LYS A 713 -27.58 24.80 -29.48
CA LYS A 713 -27.07 23.44 -29.74
C LYS A 713 -25.64 23.28 -29.24
N SER A 714 -24.73 24.18 -29.61
CA SER A 714 -23.34 24.16 -29.12
C SER A 714 -23.26 24.29 -27.59
N GLN A 715 -24.15 25.08 -26.97
CA GLN A 715 -24.26 25.16 -25.51
C GLN A 715 -24.84 23.90 -24.87
N LEU A 716 -25.77 23.22 -25.55
CA LEU A 716 -26.32 21.93 -25.12
C LEU A 716 -25.26 20.83 -25.22
N GLU A 717 -24.59 20.69 -26.36
CA GLU A 717 -23.49 19.74 -26.60
C GLU A 717 -22.38 19.92 -25.56
N PHE A 718 -21.92 21.16 -25.33
CA PHE A 718 -20.96 21.46 -24.27
C PHE A 718 -21.48 21.13 -22.85
N ALA A 719 -22.78 21.34 -22.58
CA ALA A 719 -23.38 20.99 -21.30
C ALA A 719 -23.54 19.47 -21.12
N GLU A 720 -23.82 18.73 -22.21
CA GLU A 720 -23.93 17.26 -22.23
C GLU A 720 -22.55 16.61 -22.08
N GLU A 721 -21.52 17.07 -22.80
CA GLU A 721 -20.13 16.65 -22.59
C GLU A 721 -19.66 16.95 -21.17
N ARG A 722 -19.91 18.16 -20.67
CA ARG A 722 -19.59 18.53 -19.28
C ARG A 722 -20.34 17.67 -18.28
N HIS A 723 -21.60 17.32 -18.53
CA HIS A 723 -22.38 16.43 -17.69
C HIS A 723 -21.87 14.97 -17.76
N ALA A 724 -21.47 14.49 -18.94
CA ALA A 724 -20.84 13.19 -19.12
C ALA A 724 -19.49 13.10 -18.38
N MET A 725 -18.66 14.14 -18.45
CA MET A 725 -17.40 14.25 -17.69
C MET A 725 -17.66 14.33 -16.18
N LEU A 726 -18.63 15.13 -15.72
CA LEU A 726 -19.00 15.20 -14.31
C LEU A 726 -19.59 13.87 -13.80
N LYS A 727 -20.35 13.15 -14.62
CA LYS A 727 -20.87 11.82 -14.31
C LYS A 727 -19.74 10.79 -14.24
N SER A 728 -18.84 10.78 -15.22
CA SER A 728 -17.63 9.93 -15.24
C SER A 728 -16.77 10.16 -14.00
N ASN A 729 -16.51 11.42 -13.66
CA ASN A 729 -15.79 11.80 -12.44
C ASN A 729 -16.56 11.39 -11.16
N SER A 730 -17.90 11.53 -11.12
CA SER A 730 -18.71 11.05 -10.00
C SER A 730 -18.66 9.53 -9.85
N GLU A 731 -18.64 8.78 -10.94
CA GLU A 731 -18.48 7.33 -10.94
C GLU A 731 -17.05 6.90 -10.57
N ALA A 732 -16.03 7.66 -10.97
CA ALA A 732 -14.64 7.47 -10.52
C ALA A 732 -14.50 7.73 -9.01
N PHE A 733 -15.00 8.86 -8.51
CA PHE A 733 -15.01 9.17 -7.08
C PHE A 733 -15.86 8.18 -6.26
N LYS A 734 -16.95 7.63 -6.81
CA LYS A 734 -17.70 6.53 -6.17
C LYS A 734 -16.88 5.24 -6.09
N LYS A 735 -16.16 4.87 -7.16
CA LYS A 735 -15.23 3.72 -7.15
C LYS A 735 -14.11 3.93 -6.14
N GLU A 736 -13.48 5.10 -6.13
CA GLU A 736 -12.42 5.46 -5.19
C GLU A 736 -12.92 5.49 -3.74
N ALA A 737 -14.09 6.08 -3.47
CA ALA A 737 -14.72 6.06 -2.15
C ALA A 737 -15.09 4.63 -1.71
N SER A 738 -15.55 3.77 -2.63
CA SER A 738 -15.82 2.37 -2.31
C SER A 738 -14.55 1.58 -2.00
N ALA A 739 -13.48 1.80 -2.77
CA ALA A 739 -12.17 1.19 -2.52
C ALA A 739 -11.51 1.72 -1.23
N ALA A 740 -11.69 3.01 -0.91
CA ALA A 740 -11.25 3.61 0.34
C ALA A 740 -12.04 3.04 1.54
N SER A 741 -13.36 2.90 1.40
CA SER A 741 -14.22 2.28 2.43
C SER A 741 -13.91 0.79 2.62
N GLU A 742 -13.61 0.06 1.55
CA GLU A 742 -13.22 -1.35 1.62
C GLU A 742 -11.82 -1.50 2.24
N LYS A 743 -10.85 -0.65 1.85
CA LYS A 743 -9.54 -0.59 2.48
C LYS A 743 -9.64 -0.21 3.96
N SER A 744 -10.52 0.73 4.32
CA SER A 744 -10.80 1.06 5.72
C SER A 744 -11.44 -0.10 6.48
N ARG A 745 -12.35 -0.87 5.85
CA ARG A 745 -12.94 -2.07 6.45
C ARG A 745 -11.90 -3.17 6.65
N ASN A 746 -11.02 -3.37 5.69
CA ASN A 746 -9.94 -4.36 5.76
C ASN A 746 -8.89 -3.96 6.80
N LEU A 747 -8.58 -2.66 6.94
CA LEU A 747 -7.77 -2.14 8.04
C LEU A 747 -8.46 -2.30 9.39
N GLN A 748 -9.78 -2.06 9.51
CA GLN A 748 -10.54 -2.30 10.73
C GLN A 748 -10.51 -3.78 11.15
N VAL A 749 -10.61 -4.71 10.19
CA VAL A 749 -10.49 -6.16 10.42
C VAL A 749 -9.06 -6.56 10.78
N ALA A 750 -8.04 -5.92 10.19
CA ALA A 750 -6.65 -6.13 10.58
C ALA A 750 -6.39 -5.63 12.01
N ILE A 751 -6.88 -4.44 12.37
CA ILE A 751 -6.80 -3.87 13.72
C ILE A 751 -7.51 -4.78 14.73
N SER A 752 -8.72 -5.26 14.46
CA SER A 752 -9.42 -6.16 15.39
C SER A 752 -8.72 -7.52 15.54
N LYS A 753 -8.04 -8.02 14.50
CA LYS A 753 -7.17 -9.20 14.62
C LYS A 753 -5.93 -8.91 15.46
N ILE A 754 -5.27 -7.77 15.24
CA ILE A 754 -4.09 -7.34 16.00
C ILE A 754 -4.45 -7.15 17.48
N GLN A 755 -5.61 -6.55 17.79
CA GLN A 755 -6.11 -6.45 19.16
C GLN A 755 -6.40 -7.84 19.76
N ALA A 756 -7.08 -8.74 19.06
CA ALA A 756 -7.30 -10.10 19.56
C ALA A 756 -5.98 -10.86 19.84
N THR A 757 -4.94 -10.68 18.99
CA THR A 757 -3.60 -11.24 19.27
C THR A 757 -2.88 -10.53 20.41
N LEU A 758 -3.05 -9.21 20.56
CA LEU A 758 -2.47 -8.43 21.65
C LEU A 758 -3.11 -8.80 23.00
N ASP A 759 -4.43 -9.00 23.03
CA ASP A 759 -5.17 -9.46 24.20
C ASP A 759 -4.73 -10.88 24.60
N SER A 760 -4.59 -11.79 23.62
CA SER A 760 -4.06 -13.15 23.85
C SER A 760 -2.63 -13.10 24.41
N VAL A 761 -1.71 -12.38 23.76
CA VAL A 761 -0.31 -12.26 24.20
C VAL A 761 -0.21 -11.56 25.56
N SER A 762 -1.08 -10.59 25.84
CA SER A 762 -1.17 -9.95 27.17
C SER A 762 -1.65 -10.94 28.22
N GLN A 763 -2.65 -11.77 27.91
CA GLN A 763 -3.13 -12.79 28.82
C GLN A 763 -2.07 -13.88 29.05
N ASP A 764 -1.35 -14.32 28.02
CA ASP A 764 -0.22 -15.24 28.14
C ASP A 764 0.97 -14.62 28.91
N MET A 765 1.20 -13.32 28.78
CA MET A 765 2.15 -12.59 29.62
C MET A 765 1.70 -12.55 31.09
N THR A 766 0.41 -12.38 31.38
CA THR A 766 -0.11 -12.50 32.77
C THR A 766 -0.03 -13.93 33.28
N ASN A 767 -0.35 -14.94 32.47
CA ASN A 767 -0.27 -16.36 32.81
C ASN A 767 1.18 -16.78 33.12
N THR A 768 2.14 -16.34 32.31
CA THR A 768 3.58 -16.62 32.53
C THR A 768 4.13 -15.85 33.72
N LYS A 769 3.73 -14.58 33.92
CA LYS A 769 4.09 -13.82 35.12
C LYS A 769 3.52 -14.43 36.40
N GLU A 770 2.28 -14.93 36.38
CA GLU A 770 1.72 -15.71 37.49
C GLU A 770 2.50 -17.01 37.74
N LYS A 771 2.91 -17.73 36.69
CA LYS A 771 3.76 -18.93 36.82
C LYS A 771 5.12 -18.57 37.44
N CYS A 772 5.76 -17.47 37.02
CA CYS A 772 6.99 -16.97 37.62
C CYS A 772 6.79 -16.64 39.10
N ASN A 773 5.80 -15.81 39.46
CA ASN A 773 5.51 -15.47 40.86
C ASN A 773 5.26 -16.72 41.73
N LYS A 774 4.56 -17.74 41.20
CA LYS A 774 4.32 -19.02 41.89
C LYS A 774 5.63 -19.80 42.08
N LEU A 775 6.50 -19.85 41.08
CA LEU A 775 7.82 -20.48 41.16
C LEU A 775 8.80 -19.72 42.07
N GLU A 776 8.72 -18.39 42.13
CA GLU A 776 9.49 -17.56 43.07
C GLU A 776 9.08 -17.85 44.50
N VAL A 777 7.78 -17.82 44.81
CA VAL A 777 7.25 -18.18 46.15
C VAL A 777 7.59 -19.63 46.52
N MET A 778 7.53 -20.58 45.57
CA MET A 778 8.01 -21.95 45.82
C MET A 778 9.52 -22.00 46.09
N CYS A 779 10.33 -21.19 45.39
CA CYS A 779 11.77 -21.10 45.59
C CYS A 779 12.11 -20.47 46.95
N GLU A 780 11.35 -19.46 47.40
CA GLU A 780 11.47 -18.87 48.74
C GLU A 780 11.06 -19.84 49.84
N ASN A 781 9.95 -20.56 49.67
CA ASN A 781 9.54 -21.63 50.60
C ASN A 781 10.62 -22.72 50.70
N VAL A 782 11.17 -23.21 49.58
CA VAL A 782 12.25 -24.21 49.59
C VAL A 782 13.55 -23.65 50.18
N LYS A 783 13.86 -22.35 50.01
CA LYS A 783 14.97 -21.69 50.71
C LYS A 783 14.73 -21.64 52.22
N ALA A 784 13.50 -21.35 52.67
CA ALA A 784 13.12 -21.31 54.08
C ALA A 784 13.13 -22.71 54.72
N GLU A 785 12.57 -23.72 54.05
CA GLU A 785 12.68 -25.13 54.45
C GLU A 785 14.15 -25.57 54.56
N LYS A 786 14.98 -25.23 53.56
CA LYS A 786 16.42 -25.52 53.60
C LYS A 786 17.16 -24.78 54.73
N ALA A 787 16.71 -23.59 55.12
CA ALA A 787 17.24 -22.88 56.28
C ALA A 787 16.83 -23.55 57.60
N LEU A 788 15.55 -23.91 57.75
CA LEU A 788 15.02 -24.65 58.92
C LEU A 788 15.67 -26.04 59.07
N MET A 789 15.91 -26.74 57.95
CA MET A 789 16.61 -28.02 57.95
C MET A 789 18.10 -27.90 58.27
N LYS A 790 18.76 -26.79 57.89
CA LYS A 790 20.10 -26.47 58.39
C LYS A 790 20.10 -26.11 59.88
N GLU A 791 19.07 -25.43 60.37
CA GLU A 791 18.96 -25.10 61.79
C GLU A 791 18.62 -26.34 62.65
N SER A 792 17.90 -27.33 62.11
CA SER A 792 17.72 -28.63 62.77
C SER A 792 19.00 -29.49 62.68
N GLU A 793 19.71 -29.49 61.55
CA GLU A 793 21.03 -30.13 61.40
C GLU A 793 22.04 -29.57 62.42
N VAL A 794 22.13 -28.23 62.56
CA VAL A 794 23.02 -27.57 63.53
C VAL A 794 22.62 -27.89 64.97
N ARG A 795 21.32 -27.95 65.29
CA ARG A 795 20.85 -28.38 66.62
C ARG A 795 21.18 -29.84 66.90
N LEU A 796 20.92 -30.76 65.97
CA LEU A 796 21.26 -32.17 66.10
C LEU A 796 22.78 -32.39 66.20
N MET A 797 23.60 -31.59 65.51
CA MET A 797 25.06 -31.58 65.66
C MET A 797 25.49 -31.10 67.05
N GLN A 798 24.85 -30.08 67.61
CA GLN A 798 25.10 -29.61 68.98
C GLN A 798 24.65 -30.63 70.03
N GLU A 799 23.47 -31.23 69.87
CA GLU A 799 22.97 -32.30 70.72
C GLU A 799 23.89 -33.53 70.67
N ASN A 800 24.26 -34.01 69.49
CA ASN A 800 25.18 -35.15 69.32
C ASN A 800 26.57 -34.83 69.90
N LYS A 801 27.08 -33.61 69.74
CA LYS A 801 28.31 -33.17 70.43
C LYS A 801 28.14 -33.19 71.95
N SER A 802 27.02 -32.70 72.50
CA SER A 802 26.74 -32.75 73.94
C SER A 802 26.61 -34.19 74.46
N LEU A 803 26.00 -35.09 73.68
CA LEU A 803 25.89 -36.52 73.98
C LEU A 803 27.26 -37.21 73.95
N LEU A 804 28.14 -36.85 73.01
CA LEU A 804 29.53 -37.33 72.99
C LEU A 804 30.36 -36.77 74.17
N GLU A 805 30.10 -35.55 74.63
CA GLU A 805 30.72 -34.97 75.82
C GLU A 805 30.18 -35.63 77.11
N HIS A 806 28.88 -35.88 77.20
CA HIS A 806 28.28 -36.69 78.26
C HIS A 806 28.78 -38.14 78.25
N GLN A 807 28.92 -38.78 77.08
CA GLN A 807 29.45 -40.14 76.96
C GLN A 807 30.93 -40.19 77.36
N LYS A 808 31.75 -39.19 76.99
CA LYS A 808 33.12 -39.05 77.49
C LYS A 808 33.14 -38.88 79.01
N SER A 809 32.27 -38.05 79.57
CA SER A 809 32.15 -37.86 81.03
C SER A 809 31.68 -39.14 81.74
N GLN A 810 30.76 -39.90 81.16
CA GLN A 810 30.32 -41.20 81.68
C GLN A 810 31.44 -42.24 81.58
N ASN A 811 32.18 -42.29 80.46
CA ASN A 811 33.33 -43.19 80.31
C ASN A 811 34.43 -42.87 81.33
N VAL A 812 34.70 -41.58 81.61
CA VAL A 812 35.61 -41.16 82.70
C VAL A 812 35.05 -41.54 84.08
N LEU A 813 33.74 -41.43 84.30
CA LEU A 813 33.12 -41.91 85.55
C LEU A 813 33.22 -43.43 85.67
N VAL A 814 33.05 -44.19 84.59
CA VAL A 814 33.19 -45.66 84.57
C VAL A 814 34.64 -46.08 84.79
N THR A 815 35.64 -45.43 84.20
CA THR A 815 37.05 -45.74 84.49
C THR A 815 37.44 -45.34 85.91
N ASN A 816 36.89 -44.26 86.46
CA ASN A 816 37.05 -43.89 87.87
C ASN A 816 36.38 -44.92 88.81
N LEU A 817 35.16 -45.37 88.49
CA LEU A 817 34.47 -46.42 89.25
C LEU A 817 35.21 -47.76 89.15
N GLN A 818 35.73 -48.13 87.99
CA GLN A 818 36.44 -49.40 87.80
C GLN A 818 37.86 -49.37 88.39
N THR A 819 38.55 -48.23 88.41
CA THR A 819 39.80 -48.10 89.19
C THR A 819 39.54 -48.08 90.70
N LEU A 820 38.45 -47.48 91.16
CA LEU A 820 38.03 -47.54 92.56
C LEU A 820 37.59 -48.96 92.96
N GLN A 821 36.88 -49.69 92.09
CA GLN A 821 36.57 -51.12 92.24
C GLN A 821 37.85 -51.95 92.29
N ASN A 822 38.78 -51.80 91.34
CA ASN A 822 40.07 -52.51 91.36
C ASN A 822 40.86 -52.24 92.65
N ASN A 823 40.78 -51.02 93.21
CA ASN A 823 41.42 -50.68 94.48
C ASN A 823 40.67 -51.29 95.68
N LEU A 824 39.34 -51.34 95.67
CA LEU A 824 38.53 -52.03 96.67
C LEU A 824 38.80 -53.54 96.63
N GLU A 825 38.77 -54.18 95.45
CA GLU A 825 39.08 -55.60 95.25
C GLU A 825 40.50 -55.96 95.68
N ARG A 826 41.49 -55.09 95.44
CA ARG A 826 42.84 -55.24 96.01
C ARG A 826 42.83 -55.14 97.53
N SER A 827 42.16 -54.15 98.11
CA SER A 827 42.08 -54.00 99.57
C SER A 827 41.35 -55.17 100.24
N GLU A 828 40.32 -55.71 99.58
CA GLU A 828 39.63 -56.93 99.99
C GLU A 828 40.50 -58.17 99.83
N PHE A 829 41.24 -58.31 98.73
CA PHE A 829 42.16 -59.43 98.53
C PHE A 829 43.28 -59.43 99.58
N GLU A 830 43.85 -58.26 99.88
CA GLU A 830 44.81 -58.08 100.98
C GLU A 830 44.18 -58.36 102.35
N ALA A 831 42.95 -57.93 102.60
CA ALA A 831 42.25 -58.22 103.85
C ALA A 831 41.93 -59.72 103.99
N ARG A 832 41.46 -60.36 102.91
CA ARG A 832 41.15 -61.80 102.82
C ARG A 832 42.42 -62.65 102.96
N THR A 833 43.55 -62.24 102.40
CA THR A 833 44.84 -62.95 102.59
C THR A 833 45.43 -62.71 103.98
N ARG A 834 45.34 -61.50 104.55
CA ARG A 834 45.71 -61.24 105.95
C ARG A 834 44.87 -62.07 106.92
N LEU A 835 43.54 -62.02 106.81
CA LEU A 835 42.61 -62.83 107.61
C LEU A 835 42.80 -64.34 107.35
N GLY A 836 43.03 -64.75 106.11
CA GLY A 836 43.34 -66.14 105.74
C GLY A 836 44.61 -66.65 106.44
N SER A 837 45.67 -65.84 106.49
CA SER A 837 46.91 -66.19 107.20
C SER A 837 46.70 -66.30 108.72
N GLN A 838 45.83 -65.46 109.29
CA GLN A 838 45.43 -65.54 110.71
C GLN A 838 44.58 -66.79 111.00
N VAL A 839 43.62 -67.10 110.11
CA VAL A 839 42.83 -68.33 110.16
C VAL A 839 43.74 -69.55 110.04
N GLU A 840 44.74 -69.56 109.14
CA GLU A 840 45.70 -70.67 109.07
C GLU A 840 46.54 -70.83 110.35
N THR A 841 47.02 -69.74 110.97
CA THR A 841 47.74 -69.84 112.24
C THR A 841 46.85 -70.43 113.33
N LEU A 842 45.61 -69.95 113.46
CA LEU A 842 44.61 -70.51 114.36
C LEU A 842 44.26 -71.97 114.02
N GLN A 843 44.21 -72.34 112.74
CA GLN A 843 43.96 -73.71 112.29
C GLN A 843 45.11 -74.64 112.67
N ARG A 844 46.37 -74.16 112.60
CA ARG A 844 47.56 -74.90 113.04
C ARG A 844 47.58 -75.06 114.57
N GLU A 845 47.21 -74.04 115.32
CA GLU A 845 47.03 -74.09 116.78
C GLU A 845 45.89 -75.04 117.18
N VAL A 846 44.73 -74.93 116.55
CA VAL A 846 43.59 -75.86 116.72
C VAL A 846 43.97 -77.29 116.36
N ASN A 847 44.79 -77.51 115.33
CA ASN A 847 45.27 -78.86 114.99
C ASN A 847 46.31 -79.40 115.99
N LEU A 848 47.12 -78.53 116.62
CA LEU A 848 47.98 -78.90 117.75
C LEU A 848 47.15 -79.23 119.01
N LEU A 849 46.12 -78.44 119.31
CA LEU A 849 45.18 -78.69 120.39
C LEU A 849 44.37 -79.97 120.16
N LYS A 850 43.88 -80.21 118.94
CA LYS A 850 43.21 -81.47 118.55
C LYS A 850 44.14 -82.67 118.69
N ARG A 851 45.42 -82.57 118.32
CA ARG A 851 46.39 -83.68 118.55
C ARG A 851 46.62 -83.96 120.03
N LYS A 852 46.66 -82.93 120.89
CA LYS A 852 46.69 -83.12 122.35
C LYS A 852 45.39 -83.74 122.86
N GLN A 853 44.25 -83.26 122.40
CA GLN A 853 42.95 -83.83 122.73
C GLN A 853 42.80 -85.26 122.23
N GLU A 854 43.36 -85.65 121.08
CA GLU A 854 43.39 -87.03 120.58
C GLU A 854 44.27 -87.96 121.44
N SER A 855 45.31 -87.46 122.10
CA SER A 855 46.05 -88.23 123.11
C SER A 855 45.27 -88.38 124.41
N GLU A 856 44.61 -87.31 124.90
CA GLU A 856 43.73 -87.39 126.07
C GLU A 856 42.50 -88.27 125.80
N ASP A 857 41.89 -88.19 124.61
CA ASP A 857 40.78 -89.04 124.17
C ASP A 857 41.19 -90.51 124.09
N LYS A 858 42.44 -90.82 123.74
CA LYS A 858 42.95 -92.21 123.78
C LYS A 858 43.11 -92.68 125.22
N HIS A 859 43.54 -91.82 126.13
CA HIS A 859 43.60 -92.10 127.56
C HIS A 859 42.19 -92.29 128.15
N HIS A 860 41.26 -91.37 127.87
CA HIS A 860 39.85 -91.47 128.23
C HIS A 860 39.16 -92.69 127.62
N LYS A 861 39.38 -93.04 126.34
CA LYS A 861 38.81 -94.26 125.73
C LYS A 861 39.35 -95.53 126.38
N SER A 862 40.61 -95.54 126.81
CA SER A 862 41.16 -96.63 127.63
C SER A 862 40.49 -96.76 129.01
N VAL A 863 39.97 -95.66 129.58
CA VAL A 863 39.22 -95.67 130.84
C VAL A 863 37.74 -96.00 130.60
N ILE A 864 37.11 -95.39 129.60
CA ILE A 864 35.71 -95.63 129.19
C ILE A 864 35.51 -97.10 128.80
N GLY A 865 36.48 -97.75 128.14
CA GLY A 865 36.44 -99.19 127.89
C GLY A 865 36.39 -100.05 129.17
N THR A 866 36.80 -99.55 130.33
CA THR A 866 36.60 -100.24 131.62
C THR A 866 35.21 -100.00 132.22
N TRP A 867 34.49 -98.97 131.76
CA TRP A 867 33.15 -98.60 132.22
C TRP A 867 32.01 -99.04 131.28
N GLU A 868 32.20 -99.07 129.95
CA GLU A 868 31.15 -99.49 129.00
C GLU A 868 30.81 -100.98 129.14
N ASN A 869 31.81 -101.79 129.49
CA ASN A 869 31.65 -103.18 129.95
C ASN A 869 30.74 -103.33 131.18
N ARG A 870 30.42 -102.23 131.88
CA ARG A 870 29.51 -102.16 133.03
C ARG A 870 28.12 -101.57 132.69
N VAL A 871 27.94 -101.04 131.49
CA VAL A 871 26.70 -100.34 131.06
C VAL A 871 25.88 -101.18 130.08
N GLN A 872 26.51 -102.04 129.27
CA GLN A 872 25.78 -102.99 128.41
C GLN A 872 24.92 -103.99 129.20
N GLU A 873 25.17 -104.18 130.50
CA GLU A 873 24.33 -104.96 131.42
C GLU A 873 22.90 -104.38 131.60
N LEU A 874 22.62 -103.12 131.18
CA LEU A 874 21.40 -102.40 131.58
C LEU A 874 20.40 -102.05 130.46
N GLN A 875 20.81 -101.89 129.20
CA GLN A 875 20.06 -101.06 128.24
C GLN A 875 18.97 -101.78 127.39
N SER A 876 18.70 -103.07 127.63
CA SER A 876 17.92 -103.94 126.72
C SER A 876 16.37 -103.80 126.77
N GLN A 877 15.81 -102.65 127.15
CA GLN A 877 14.48 -102.60 127.81
C GLN A 877 13.37 -101.67 127.23
N LEU A 878 13.49 -100.99 126.06
CA LEU A 878 12.70 -99.74 125.81
C LEU A 878 11.85 -99.50 124.52
N ASN A 879 12.10 -100.08 123.32
CA ASN A 879 11.70 -99.43 122.03
C ASN A 879 10.37 -99.89 121.34
N THR A 880 9.42 -98.99 120.99
CA THR A 880 8.14 -99.32 120.27
C THR A 880 7.50 -98.32 119.25
N GLU A 881 6.75 -97.28 119.67
CA GLU A 881 5.40 -96.90 119.16
C GLU A 881 5.12 -96.39 117.70
N ILE A 882 5.72 -95.27 117.26
CA ILE A 882 4.98 -94.07 116.73
C ILE A 882 4.71 -94.00 115.19
N LYS A 883 3.53 -93.49 114.67
CA LYS A 883 3.24 -93.60 113.19
C LYS A 883 2.21 -92.80 112.29
N THR A 884 1.19 -92.00 112.67
CA THR A 884 0.03 -91.64 111.74
C THR A 884 -0.49 -90.16 111.71
N HIS A 885 -1.10 -89.62 110.59
CA HIS A 885 -1.98 -88.38 110.66
C HIS A 885 -2.95 -87.81 109.54
N GLN A 886 -2.68 -87.68 108.21
CA GLN A 886 -3.21 -86.52 107.37
C GLN A 886 -4.09 -86.76 106.08
N GLN A 887 -4.97 -85.81 105.62
CA GLN A 887 -5.60 -85.66 104.25
C GLN A 887 -6.53 -84.39 104.00
N ALA A 888 -6.80 -83.96 102.72
CA ALA A 888 -7.96 -83.19 102.08
C ALA A 888 -8.03 -81.62 101.77
N ARG A 889 -8.43 -81.17 100.53
CA ARG A 889 -9.09 -79.84 100.09
C ARG A 889 -9.20 -79.53 98.53
N GLU A 890 -10.30 -78.93 97.95
CA GLU A 890 -10.35 -78.26 96.56
C GLU A 890 -11.68 -77.51 96.10
N GLN A 891 -11.68 -76.82 94.91
CA GLN A 891 -12.79 -76.27 94.00
C GLN A 891 -13.48 -74.85 94.13
N LEU A 892 -13.63 -74.05 93.02
CA LEU A 892 -14.84 -73.29 92.48
C LEU A 892 -14.56 -72.34 91.24
N LEU A 893 -15.46 -72.19 90.23
CA LEU A 893 -15.38 -71.16 89.11
C LEU A 893 -16.66 -71.04 88.21
N THR A 894 -16.75 -69.97 87.38
CA THR A 894 -17.65 -69.66 86.20
C THR A 894 -19.01 -68.93 86.36
N SER A 895 -19.28 -67.90 85.51
CA SER A 895 -20.55 -67.57 84.79
C SER A 895 -20.69 -66.08 84.37
N THR A 896 -20.82 -65.77 83.07
CA THR A 896 -21.77 -64.75 82.51
C THR A 896 -21.72 -64.69 80.96
N ARG A 897 -22.88 -64.42 80.34
CA ARG A 897 -23.11 -64.15 78.90
C ARG A 897 -24.52 -63.52 78.74
N ASP A 898 -24.82 -63.00 77.53
CA ASP A 898 -26.15 -62.70 76.95
C ASP A 898 -26.60 -61.23 76.75
N VAL A 899 -27.58 -61.09 75.82
CA VAL A 899 -28.44 -59.95 75.43
C VAL A 899 -28.02 -59.10 74.21
N ASP A 900 -28.53 -59.55 73.05
CA ASP A 900 -29.02 -58.72 71.93
C ASP A 900 -30.56 -58.55 72.04
N SER A 901 -31.15 -57.59 71.30
CA SER A 901 -32.43 -57.67 70.54
C SER A 901 -33.34 -56.42 70.58
N VAL A 902 -34.30 -56.35 69.62
CA VAL A 902 -35.44 -55.39 69.49
C VAL A 902 -35.02 -53.93 69.22
N GLN A 903 -35.18 -53.33 68.03
CA GLN A 903 -35.88 -53.67 66.78
C GLN A 903 -37.42 -53.81 66.89
N LEU A 904 -38.17 -52.74 66.55
CA LEU A 904 -39.25 -52.71 65.53
C LEU A 904 -40.29 -51.58 65.77
N ARG A 905 -40.54 -50.74 64.73
CA ARG A 905 -41.84 -50.15 64.30
C ARG A 905 -41.57 -49.19 63.13
N CYS A 906 -41.66 -49.62 61.88
CA CYS A 906 -42.85 -49.97 61.10
C CYS A 906 -43.76 -48.80 60.74
N THR A 907 -43.50 -48.25 59.54
CA THR A 907 -44.46 -48.12 58.44
C THR A 907 -45.83 -47.49 58.70
N GLN A 908 -46.07 -46.37 58.02
CA GLN A 908 -47.31 -46.19 57.26
C GLN A 908 -46.93 -45.67 55.87
N ALA A 909 -47.42 -46.34 54.81
CA ALA A 909 -46.88 -46.23 53.46
C ALA A 909 -47.94 -45.79 52.44
N GLU A 910 -47.49 -45.58 51.20
CA GLU A 910 -48.24 -45.85 49.97
C GLU A 910 -49.62 -45.21 49.80
N LYS A 911 -49.61 -44.05 49.13
CA LYS A 911 -50.41 -43.74 47.93
C LYS A 911 -49.73 -42.56 47.23
N GLN A 912 -48.77 -42.78 46.33
CA GLN A 912 -49.03 -43.11 44.92
C GLN A 912 -50.17 -42.23 44.38
N LEU A 913 -49.91 -41.14 43.64
CA LEU A 913 -49.04 -41.03 42.46
C LEU A 913 -49.46 -42.06 41.40
N GLN A 914 -50.43 -41.67 40.58
CA GLN A 914 -50.38 -41.63 39.10
C GLN A 914 -51.80 -41.28 38.59
N ALA A 915 -52.01 -40.73 37.40
CA ALA A 915 -51.21 -39.89 36.50
C ALA A 915 -52.14 -39.55 35.31
N THR A 916 -51.81 -38.49 34.57
CA THR A 916 -52.45 -38.17 33.27
C THR A 916 -54.00 -37.99 33.37
N GLU A 917 -54.79 -37.69 32.33
CA GLU A 917 -54.49 -37.63 30.91
C GLU A 917 -55.39 -36.63 30.14
N LYS A 918 -54.87 -36.13 28.99
CA LYS A 918 -55.51 -35.69 27.73
C LYS A 918 -57.05 -35.40 27.77
N ARG A 919 -57.59 -34.36 27.12
CA ARG A 919 -57.39 -33.98 25.69
C ARG A 919 -58.35 -32.82 25.30
N LEU A 920 -58.12 -32.23 24.11
CA LEU A 920 -59.09 -31.45 23.29
C LEU A 920 -59.62 -30.11 23.87
N ALA A 921 -60.17 -29.16 23.11
CA ALA A 921 -59.92 -28.69 21.73
C ALA A 921 -60.81 -27.45 21.44
N ASP A 922 -60.38 -26.61 20.49
CA ASP A 922 -61.18 -25.82 19.53
C ASP A 922 -62.15 -24.70 19.97
N ILE A 923 -62.45 -23.86 18.96
CA ILE A 923 -63.53 -22.86 18.79
C ILE A 923 -63.39 -21.59 19.67
N LEU A 924 -62.96 -20.44 19.12
CA LEU A 924 -63.59 -19.52 18.13
C LEU A 924 -64.69 -18.62 18.70
N GLU A 925 -64.75 -17.38 18.18
CA GLU A 925 -65.85 -16.40 18.29
C GLU A 925 -66.09 -15.82 19.72
N LYS A 926 -66.55 -14.56 19.93
CA LYS A 926 -66.96 -13.46 19.03
C LYS A 926 -67.08 -12.11 19.80
N GLU A 927 -67.38 -11.04 19.05
CA GLU A 927 -68.23 -9.86 19.37
C GLU A 927 -67.98 -9.08 20.70
N THR A 928 -67.45 -7.85 20.69
CA THR A 928 -68.08 -6.53 20.34
C THR A 928 -68.82 -5.91 21.57
N ASP A 929 -69.42 -4.69 21.62
CA ASP A 929 -69.79 -3.76 20.55
C ASP A 929 -70.06 -2.29 20.99
N SER A 930 -69.96 -1.37 20.02
CA SER A 930 -70.98 -0.35 19.68
C SER A 930 -71.21 1.01 20.42
N LEU A 931 -71.76 1.95 19.61
CA LEU A 931 -72.71 3.06 19.86
C LEU A 931 -72.24 4.42 20.49
N GLN A 932 -72.74 5.60 20.06
CA GLN A 932 -73.33 6.05 18.76
C GLN A 932 -73.49 7.61 18.68
N GLU A 933 -73.74 8.13 17.46
CA GLU A 933 -74.73 9.16 16.96
C GLU A 933 -75.49 10.11 17.93
N ALA A 934 -76.16 11.23 17.54
CA ALA A 934 -76.41 12.02 16.31
C ALA A 934 -76.83 13.46 16.78
N GLU A 935 -76.78 14.60 16.06
CA GLU A 935 -77.30 15.02 14.74
C GLU A 935 -78.84 15.09 14.62
N GLU A 936 -79.41 16.29 14.31
CA GLU A 936 -80.49 16.57 13.32
C GLU A 936 -81.16 17.97 13.47
N GLU A 937 -81.97 18.34 12.46
CA GLU A 937 -82.95 19.46 12.32
C GLU A 937 -82.48 20.92 12.51
N ARG A 938 -82.61 21.87 11.55
CA ARG A 938 -83.17 21.92 10.18
C ARG A 938 -84.71 22.07 10.00
N ILE A 939 -85.30 23.19 10.42
CA ILE A 939 -86.71 23.60 10.15
C ILE A 939 -86.86 25.15 10.17
N ARG A 940 -87.76 25.87 9.48
CA ARG A 940 -88.44 25.74 8.14
C ARG A 940 -89.24 27.05 7.83
N LYS A 941 -89.37 27.41 6.54
CA LYS A 941 -90.56 28.00 5.83
C LYS A 941 -91.03 29.50 5.96
N GLU A 942 -91.43 30.01 4.77
CA GLU A 942 -92.67 30.75 4.38
C GLU A 942 -92.93 32.26 4.61
N THR A 943 -93.33 32.93 3.51
CA THR A 943 -94.44 33.91 3.41
C THR A 943 -94.81 34.15 1.93
N THR A 944 -96.02 34.65 1.62
CA THR A 944 -96.62 34.59 0.25
C THR A 944 -97.34 35.87 -0.22
N GLU A 945 -97.47 35.99 -1.55
CA GLU A 945 -98.49 36.66 -2.39
C GLU A 945 -99.26 37.90 -1.88
N LYS A 946 -99.34 38.96 -2.73
CA LYS A 946 -100.59 39.71 -2.93
C LYS A 946 -100.65 40.64 -4.17
N TYR A 947 -101.83 40.61 -4.81
CA TYR A 947 -102.43 41.53 -5.80
C TYR A 947 -101.99 41.50 -7.28
N THR A 948 -103.02 41.31 -8.11
CA THR A 948 -103.06 41.47 -9.57
C THR A 948 -104.35 42.25 -9.95
N VAL A 949 -104.47 42.65 -11.23
CA VAL A 949 -105.68 43.17 -11.91
C VAL A 949 -106.18 44.58 -11.52
N LYS A 950 -106.20 45.49 -12.51
CA LYS A 950 -107.32 46.44 -12.80
C LYS A 950 -107.12 47.18 -14.14
N ILE A 951 -108.06 46.99 -15.08
CA ILE A 951 -108.68 48.01 -15.98
C ILE A 951 -107.69 48.79 -16.91
N GLN A 952 -107.70 48.73 -18.25
CA GLN A 952 -108.67 48.28 -19.29
C GLN A 952 -110.05 48.99 -19.30
N GLU A 953 -110.19 50.20 -19.91
CA GLU A 953 -111.56 50.74 -20.21
C GLU A 953 -111.75 51.87 -21.27
N PHE A 954 -110.81 52.78 -21.56
CA PHE A 954 -111.17 54.10 -22.16
C PHE A 954 -110.52 54.54 -23.50
N GLU A 955 -110.64 53.74 -24.56
CA GLU A 955 -110.13 54.08 -25.92
C GLU A 955 -111.18 54.66 -26.91
N PHE A 956 -112.46 54.69 -26.55
CA PHE A 956 -113.57 54.65 -27.52
C PHE A 956 -113.99 55.96 -28.25
N LYS A 957 -113.36 57.14 -28.04
CA LYS A 957 -114.08 58.43 -28.22
C LYS A 957 -113.75 59.34 -29.43
N LEU A 958 -112.75 59.06 -30.29
CA LEU A 958 -112.22 60.09 -31.22
C LEU A 958 -112.90 60.18 -32.62
N HIS A 959 -113.68 59.19 -33.04
CA HIS A 959 -113.89 58.87 -34.47
C HIS A 959 -114.96 59.70 -35.24
N THR A 960 -115.33 60.91 -34.81
CA THR A 960 -116.59 61.58 -35.27
C THR A 960 -116.46 62.90 -36.02
N THR A 961 -115.27 63.40 -36.32
CA THR A 961 -115.06 64.80 -36.75
C THR A 961 -114.98 65.06 -38.26
N GLU A 962 -114.91 64.03 -39.11
CA GLU A 962 -114.42 64.14 -40.50
C GLU A 962 -115.45 64.66 -41.53
N ALA A 963 -116.74 64.68 -41.21
CA ALA A 963 -117.80 64.80 -42.22
C ALA A 963 -118.03 66.21 -42.83
N LYS A 964 -117.34 67.26 -42.37
CA LYS A 964 -117.64 68.67 -42.74
C LYS A 964 -116.88 69.22 -43.97
N VAL A 965 -116.13 68.38 -44.66
CA VAL A 965 -115.11 68.77 -45.66
C VAL A 965 -115.66 69.46 -46.92
N LYS A 966 -116.83 69.05 -47.44
CA LYS A 966 -117.22 69.37 -48.83
C LYS A 966 -117.69 70.80 -49.10
N GLY A 967 -118.19 71.52 -48.09
CA GLY A 967 -118.85 72.81 -48.29
C GLY A 967 -117.96 73.97 -48.77
N LEU A 968 -116.64 73.77 -48.85
CA LEU A 968 -115.67 74.77 -49.27
C LEU A 968 -115.07 74.49 -50.68
N GLU A 969 -115.47 73.39 -51.33
CA GLU A 969 -114.82 72.85 -52.54
C GLU A 969 -114.93 73.74 -53.80
N GLU A 970 -115.84 74.72 -53.82
CA GLU A 970 -116.06 75.66 -54.94
C GLU A 970 -115.44 77.05 -54.71
N GLN A 971 -115.43 77.57 -53.47
CA GLN A 971 -114.58 78.72 -53.12
C GLN A 971 -113.10 78.36 -53.30
N LEU A 972 -112.78 77.10 -52.99
CA LEU A 972 -111.54 76.44 -53.35
C LEU A 972 -111.25 76.47 -54.86
N GLN A 973 -112.18 76.76 -55.80
CA GLN A 973 -111.88 76.73 -57.25
C GLN A 973 -111.34 78.05 -57.85
N GLN A 974 -111.85 79.21 -57.44
CA GLN A 974 -111.18 80.48 -57.78
C GLN A 974 -109.97 80.72 -56.86
N ALA A 975 -110.02 80.21 -55.62
CA ALA A 975 -108.81 80.03 -54.85
C ALA A 975 -107.83 79.08 -55.54
N LYS A 976 -108.25 77.98 -56.18
CA LYS A 976 -107.35 77.04 -56.90
C LYS A 976 -106.54 77.71 -57.99
N GLN A 977 -107.01 78.74 -58.71
CA GLN A 977 -106.22 79.36 -59.77
C GLN A 977 -105.15 80.35 -59.25
N HIS A 978 -105.50 81.20 -58.29
CA HIS A 978 -104.48 82.03 -57.62
C HIS A 978 -103.58 81.19 -56.72
N ALA A 979 -104.13 80.15 -56.09
CA ALA A 979 -103.35 79.12 -55.44
C ALA A 979 -102.57 78.29 -56.45
N GLU A 980 -102.93 78.07 -57.71
CA GLU A 980 -102.12 77.33 -58.70
C GLU A 980 -100.89 78.13 -59.11
N GLN A 981 -100.97 79.47 -59.11
CA GLN A 981 -99.80 80.33 -59.28
C GLN A 981 -98.95 80.37 -58.00
N PHE A 982 -99.57 80.55 -56.82
CA PHE A 982 -98.85 80.47 -55.55
C PHE A 982 -98.34 79.08 -55.20
N LYS A 983 -98.94 78.01 -55.74
CA LYS A 983 -98.60 76.59 -55.62
C LYS A 983 -97.61 76.20 -56.71
N SER A 984 -97.61 76.81 -57.89
CA SER A 984 -96.45 76.69 -58.79
C SER A 984 -95.21 77.29 -58.12
N MET A 985 -95.33 78.47 -57.48
CA MET A 985 -94.24 79.03 -56.67
C MET A 985 -93.96 78.26 -55.38
N SER A 986 -94.97 77.68 -54.73
CA SER A 986 -94.79 76.93 -53.46
C SER A 986 -94.42 75.48 -53.67
N GLU A 987 -94.74 74.84 -54.80
CA GLU A 987 -94.21 73.53 -55.23
C GLU A 987 -92.81 73.71 -55.83
N ALA A 988 -92.49 74.85 -56.46
CA ALA A 988 -91.11 75.19 -56.76
C ALA A 988 -90.29 75.39 -55.46
N ASN A 989 -90.86 76.08 -54.45
CA ASN A 989 -90.21 76.26 -53.16
C ASN A 989 -90.29 75.03 -52.24
N GLU A 990 -91.27 74.14 -52.37
CA GLU A 990 -91.39 72.85 -51.64
C GLU A 990 -90.69 71.71 -52.36
N SER A 991 -90.41 71.82 -53.67
CA SER A 991 -89.38 71.01 -54.31
C SER A 991 -88.01 71.56 -53.92
N ALA A 992 -87.75 72.88 -53.96
CA ALA A 992 -86.48 73.41 -53.48
C ALA A 992 -86.23 73.09 -51.98
N LEU A 993 -87.22 73.27 -51.10
CA LEU A 993 -87.15 72.85 -49.69
C LEU A 993 -87.26 71.34 -49.51
N GLY A 994 -87.93 70.62 -50.42
CA GLY A 994 -88.09 69.17 -50.36
C GLY A 994 -86.86 68.43 -50.87
N ASP A 995 -86.11 69.03 -51.79
CA ASP A 995 -84.82 68.58 -52.31
C ASP A 995 -83.69 69.08 -51.39
N LEU A 996 -83.83 70.25 -50.76
CA LEU A 996 -83.01 70.65 -49.61
C LEU A 996 -83.26 69.77 -48.38
N ASN A 997 -84.50 69.32 -48.14
CA ASN A 997 -84.81 68.37 -47.07
C ASN A 997 -84.42 66.95 -47.45
N LYS A 998 -84.56 66.49 -48.71
CA LYS A 998 -84.00 65.20 -49.16
C LYS A 998 -82.48 65.22 -49.04
N THR A 999 -81.78 66.22 -49.56
CA THR A 999 -80.32 66.33 -49.41
C THR A 999 -79.92 66.55 -47.95
N SER A 1000 -80.71 67.25 -47.13
CA SER A 1000 -80.46 67.33 -45.68
C SER A 1000 -80.78 66.04 -44.95
N ASP A 1001 -81.71 65.20 -45.40
CA ASP A 1001 -82.08 63.92 -44.79
C ASP A 1001 -81.22 62.78 -45.32
N GLU A 1002 -80.64 62.90 -46.51
CA GLU A 1002 -79.56 62.08 -47.03
C GLU A 1002 -78.24 62.49 -46.39
N PHE A 1003 -78.01 63.79 -46.13
CA PHE A 1003 -76.88 64.23 -45.31
C PHE A 1003 -77.05 63.79 -43.85
N LYS A 1004 -78.24 63.87 -43.25
CA LYS A 1004 -78.53 63.24 -41.95
C LYS A 1004 -78.33 61.74 -42.03
N ARG A 1005 -79.00 60.99 -42.90
CA ARG A 1005 -78.83 59.52 -42.99
C ARG A 1005 -77.39 59.09 -43.27
N THR A 1006 -76.61 59.84 -44.06
CA THR A 1006 -75.20 59.52 -44.29
C THR A 1006 -74.29 59.98 -43.15
N THR A 1007 -74.61 61.04 -42.41
CA THR A 1007 -73.87 61.41 -41.19
C THR A 1007 -74.27 60.57 -39.98
N GLU A 1008 -75.54 60.18 -39.83
CA GLU A 1008 -76.07 59.21 -38.87
C GLU A 1008 -75.56 57.80 -39.19
N SER A 1009 -75.48 57.40 -40.46
CA SER A 1009 -74.85 56.13 -40.85
C SER A 1009 -73.34 56.16 -40.56
N LYS A 1010 -72.63 57.25 -40.90
CA LYS A 1010 -71.21 57.42 -40.55
C LYS A 1010 -70.99 57.52 -39.04
N LEU A 1011 -71.91 58.12 -38.30
CA LEU A 1011 -71.91 58.18 -36.84
C LEU A 1011 -72.16 56.79 -36.26
N GLN A 1012 -73.12 56.03 -36.81
CA GLN A 1012 -73.42 54.67 -36.36
C GLN A 1012 -72.28 53.70 -36.69
N THR A 1013 -71.60 53.83 -37.83
CA THR A 1013 -70.35 53.07 -38.08
C THR A 1013 -69.24 53.53 -37.15
N ALA A 1014 -69.06 54.83 -36.92
CA ALA A 1014 -68.07 55.34 -35.98
C ALA A 1014 -68.36 54.95 -34.52
N GLU A 1015 -69.63 54.82 -34.12
CA GLU A 1015 -70.07 54.31 -32.82
C GLU A 1015 -69.86 52.81 -32.72
N GLN A 1016 -70.14 52.04 -33.78
CA GLN A 1016 -69.80 50.62 -33.88
C GLN A 1016 -68.29 50.42 -33.77
N ASP A 1017 -67.48 51.16 -34.53
CA ASP A 1017 -66.02 51.16 -34.44
C ASP A 1017 -65.55 51.57 -33.05
N VAL A 1018 -66.12 52.62 -32.44
CA VAL A 1018 -65.82 53.03 -31.07
C VAL A 1018 -66.20 51.95 -30.05
N THR A 1019 -67.29 51.18 -30.24
CA THR A 1019 -67.61 50.04 -29.37
C THR A 1019 -66.69 48.84 -29.60
N GLN A 1020 -66.26 48.58 -30.85
CA GLN A 1020 -65.25 47.56 -31.17
C GLN A 1020 -63.86 47.94 -30.63
N TYR A 1021 -63.46 49.20 -30.72
CA TYR A 1021 -62.21 49.68 -30.13
C TYR A 1021 -62.31 49.70 -28.59
N LYS A 1022 -63.46 50.04 -27.99
CA LYS A 1022 -63.66 49.91 -26.54
C LYS A 1022 -63.59 48.45 -26.08
N SER A 1023 -64.22 47.51 -26.78
CA SER A 1023 -64.15 46.08 -26.42
C SER A 1023 -62.77 45.47 -26.67
N ARG A 1024 -62.05 45.94 -27.71
CA ARG A 1024 -60.65 45.60 -27.95
C ARG A 1024 -59.71 46.20 -26.90
N VAL A 1025 -59.99 47.41 -26.41
CA VAL A 1025 -59.26 48.02 -25.29
C VAL A 1025 -59.54 47.27 -24.00
N THR A 1026 -60.77 46.91 -23.66
CA THR A 1026 -61.05 46.15 -22.42
C THR A 1026 -60.48 44.73 -22.45
N THR A 1027 -60.52 44.04 -23.60
CA THR A 1027 -59.87 42.72 -23.74
C THR A 1027 -58.35 42.80 -23.70
N LEU A 1028 -57.72 43.81 -24.34
CA LEU A 1028 -56.29 44.08 -24.18
C LEU A 1028 -55.93 44.48 -22.75
N GLN A 1029 -56.79 45.23 -22.05
CA GLN A 1029 -56.57 45.66 -20.67
C GLN A 1029 -56.68 44.48 -19.69
N ALA A 1030 -57.62 43.55 -19.90
CA ALA A 1030 -57.72 42.29 -19.18
C ALA A 1030 -56.48 41.41 -19.44
N LEU A 1031 -56.10 41.21 -20.71
CA LEU A 1031 -54.91 40.43 -21.08
C LEU A 1031 -53.60 41.05 -20.52
N ASN A 1032 -53.53 42.38 -20.40
CA ASN A 1032 -52.42 43.08 -19.75
C ASN A 1032 -52.47 42.93 -18.21
N GLN A 1033 -53.65 42.86 -17.59
CA GLN A 1033 -53.79 42.49 -16.18
C GLN A 1033 -53.34 41.05 -15.93
N ASP A 1034 -53.71 40.09 -16.78
CA ASP A 1034 -53.26 38.69 -16.70
C ASP A 1034 -51.75 38.53 -16.96
N LEU A 1035 -51.19 39.27 -17.93
CA LEU A 1035 -49.73 39.33 -18.14
C LEU A 1035 -48.99 39.93 -16.95
N ASN A 1036 -49.56 40.94 -16.28
CA ASN A 1036 -48.95 41.50 -15.07
C ASN A 1036 -49.14 40.59 -13.84
N ALA A 1037 -50.25 39.85 -13.75
CA ALA A 1037 -50.47 38.84 -12.71
C ALA A 1037 -49.55 37.63 -12.87
N THR A 1038 -49.31 37.16 -14.10
CA THR A 1038 -48.34 36.09 -14.39
C THR A 1038 -46.90 36.56 -14.19
N ARG A 1039 -46.52 37.77 -14.65
CA ARG A 1039 -45.23 38.39 -14.30
C ARG A 1039 -45.04 38.51 -12.78
N ALA A 1040 -46.07 38.88 -12.01
CA ALA A 1040 -46.00 38.97 -10.56
C ALA A 1040 -45.87 37.59 -9.87
N LYS A 1041 -46.42 36.51 -10.45
CA LYS A 1041 -46.18 35.14 -10.00
C LYS A 1041 -44.74 34.70 -10.28
N LEU A 1042 -44.29 34.84 -11.53
CA LEU A 1042 -42.92 34.52 -11.95
C LEU A 1042 -41.86 35.31 -11.16
N ALA A 1043 -42.12 36.58 -10.84
CA ALA A 1043 -41.24 37.38 -9.98
C ALA A 1043 -41.16 36.84 -8.55
N ARG A 1044 -42.29 36.38 -7.96
CA ARG A 1044 -42.31 35.75 -6.63
C ARG A 1044 -41.64 34.39 -6.61
N GLU A 1045 -41.77 33.62 -7.68
CA GLU A 1045 -41.11 32.32 -7.88
C GLU A 1045 -39.60 32.50 -8.09
N ALA A 1046 -39.17 33.47 -8.89
CA ALA A 1046 -37.77 33.86 -9.01
C ALA A 1046 -37.21 34.38 -7.67
N GLU A 1047 -37.97 35.18 -6.92
CA GLU A 1047 -37.58 35.62 -5.57
C GLU A 1047 -37.45 34.46 -4.58
N SER A 1048 -38.37 33.49 -4.58
CA SER A 1048 -38.33 32.36 -3.66
C SER A 1048 -37.19 31.39 -4.00
N GLN A 1049 -36.95 31.14 -5.28
CA GLN A 1049 -35.75 30.43 -5.75
C GLN A 1049 -34.47 31.17 -5.37
N THR A 1050 -34.41 32.49 -5.55
CA THR A 1050 -33.23 33.30 -5.17
C THR A 1050 -33.03 33.36 -3.65
N LYS A 1051 -34.09 33.36 -2.86
CA LYS A 1051 -34.03 33.21 -1.38
C LYS A 1051 -33.48 31.84 -1.01
N SER A 1052 -34.05 30.76 -1.54
CA SER A 1052 -33.56 29.38 -1.35
C SER A 1052 -32.08 29.21 -1.75
N LEU A 1053 -31.65 29.79 -2.88
CA LEU A 1053 -30.26 29.79 -3.33
C LEU A 1053 -29.33 30.59 -2.41
N ARG A 1054 -29.77 31.74 -1.86
CA ARG A 1054 -29.01 32.47 -0.82
C ARG A 1054 -28.92 31.68 0.48
N ASP A 1055 -30.00 31.03 0.89
CA ASP A 1055 -30.04 30.23 2.11
C ASP A 1055 -29.13 29.01 1.99
N MET A 1056 -29.15 28.30 0.86
CA MET A 1056 -28.19 27.23 0.55
C MET A 1056 -26.75 27.76 0.47
N LEU A 1057 -26.49 28.91 -0.16
CA LEU A 1057 -25.16 29.53 -0.15
C LEU A 1057 -24.69 29.93 1.26
N SER A 1058 -25.60 30.32 2.15
CA SER A 1058 -25.27 30.64 3.55
C SER A 1058 -24.89 29.39 4.35
N LYS A 1059 -25.62 28.28 4.15
CA LYS A 1059 -25.31 26.96 4.73
C LYS A 1059 -23.97 26.43 4.23
N VAL A 1060 -23.76 26.37 2.91
CA VAL A 1060 -22.49 25.92 2.31
C VAL A 1060 -21.31 26.80 2.75
N LYS A 1061 -21.52 28.11 2.97
CA LYS A 1061 -20.48 28.98 3.56
C LYS A 1061 -20.21 28.68 5.03
N ALA A 1062 -21.24 28.45 5.85
CA ALA A 1062 -21.08 28.08 7.25
C ALA A 1062 -20.39 26.69 7.39
N GLU A 1063 -20.79 25.72 6.57
CA GLU A 1063 -20.17 24.39 6.47
C GLU A 1063 -18.71 24.49 6.01
N LEU A 1064 -18.40 25.36 5.04
CA LEU A 1064 -17.03 25.63 4.60
C LEU A 1064 -16.19 26.31 5.70
N GLU A 1065 -16.74 27.29 6.42
CA GLU A 1065 -16.06 27.91 7.56
C GLU A 1065 -15.82 26.93 8.71
N GLU A 1066 -16.78 26.04 8.99
CA GLU A 1066 -16.64 25.00 10.01
C GLU A 1066 -15.61 23.95 9.58
N ALA A 1067 -15.61 23.55 8.30
CA ALA A 1067 -14.59 22.67 7.73
C ALA A 1067 -13.19 23.31 7.79
N LEU A 1068 -13.04 24.58 7.42
CA LEU A 1068 -11.77 25.32 7.52
C LEU A 1068 -11.28 25.43 8.97
N LYS A 1069 -12.18 25.71 9.93
CA LYS A 1069 -11.86 25.71 11.37
C LYS A 1069 -11.41 24.32 11.83
N LYS A 1070 -12.10 23.25 11.42
CA LYS A 1070 -11.71 21.85 11.71
C LYS A 1070 -10.35 21.49 11.12
N THR A 1071 -10.06 21.89 9.89
CA THR A 1071 -8.75 21.71 9.25
C THR A 1071 -7.66 22.49 9.99
N GLN A 1072 -7.91 23.72 10.43
CA GLN A 1072 -6.97 24.49 11.24
C GLN A 1072 -6.71 23.84 12.60
N THR A 1073 -7.74 23.37 13.33
CA THR A 1073 -7.54 22.67 14.60
C THR A 1073 -6.85 21.32 14.42
N SER A 1074 -7.13 20.60 13.33
CA SER A 1074 -6.47 19.33 13.01
C SER A 1074 -5.00 19.53 12.63
N SER A 1075 -4.68 20.60 11.88
CA SER A 1075 -3.31 20.94 11.52
C SER A 1075 -2.51 21.43 12.73
N ALA A 1076 -3.13 22.18 13.65
CA ALA A 1076 -2.49 22.56 14.92
C ALA A 1076 -2.19 21.31 15.79
N ALA A 1077 -3.14 20.38 15.92
CA ALA A 1077 -2.94 19.12 16.64
C ALA A 1077 -1.91 18.20 15.96
N GLU A 1078 -1.83 18.22 14.63
CA GLU A 1078 -0.81 17.50 13.86
C GLU A 1078 0.59 18.11 14.08
N LEU A 1079 0.69 19.43 14.22
CA LEU A 1079 1.95 20.11 14.56
C LEU A 1079 2.41 19.78 15.98
N THR A 1080 1.54 19.86 16.99
CA THR A 1080 1.92 19.50 18.36
C THR A 1080 2.28 18.02 18.46
N ALA A 1081 1.52 17.12 17.84
CA ALA A 1081 1.86 15.68 17.79
C ALA A 1081 3.19 15.42 17.05
N LYS A 1082 3.57 16.24 16.07
CA LYS A 1082 4.88 16.18 15.39
C LYS A 1082 6.03 16.78 16.22
N GLU A 1083 5.74 17.66 17.17
CA GLU A 1083 6.71 18.20 18.12
C GLU A 1083 6.93 17.20 19.26
N GLU A 1084 5.86 16.65 19.84
CA GLU A 1084 5.90 15.53 20.80
C GLU A 1084 6.63 14.31 20.23
N LEU A 1085 6.40 13.93 18.96
CA LEU A 1085 7.14 12.86 18.29
C LEU A 1085 8.63 13.15 18.13
N LYS A 1086 9.04 14.41 17.92
CA LYS A 1086 10.45 14.78 17.87
C LYS A 1086 11.10 14.73 19.24
N GLU A 1087 10.40 15.19 20.28
CA GLU A 1087 10.89 15.11 21.65
C GLU A 1087 11.03 13.65 22.11
N GLN A 1088 10.05 12.79 21.82
CA GLN A 1088 10.18 11.35 22.09
C GLN A 1088 11.25 10.67 21.24
N ALA A 1089 11.44 11.06 19.97
CA ALA A 1089 12.54 10.55 19.16
C ALA A 1089 13.91 10.99 19.71
N LEU A 1090 14.06 12.24 20.17
CA LEU A 1090 15.27 12.73 20.82
C LEU A 1090 15.55 11.98 22.12
N LEU A 1091 14.54 11.80 22.98
CA LEU A 1091 14.66 11.02 24.23
C LEU A 1091 14.99 9.55 23.96
N ALA A 1092 14.44 8.95 22.90
CA ALA A 1092 14.79 7.61 22.46
C ALA A 1092 16.25 7.52 21.96
N THR A 1093 16.71 8.48 21.15
CA THR A 1093 18.14 8.54 20.75
C THR A 1093 19.05 8.79 21.93
N GLU A 1094 18.68 9.64 22.89
CA GLU A 1094 19.45 9.83 24.12
C GLU A 1094 19.51 8.57 25.00
N ALA A 1095 18.42 7.79 25.07
CA ALA A 1095 18.40 6.52 25.78
C ALA A 1095 19.27 5.47 25.07
N GLN A 1096 19.20 5.40 23.73
CA GLN A 1096 20.07 4.55 22.92
C GLN A 1096 21.54 4.93 23.10
N ASP A 1097 21.89 6.22 23.01
CA ASP A 1097 23.24 6.74 23.26
C ASP A 1097 23.78 6.34 24.64
N LYS A 1098 22.92 6.35 25.67
CA LYS A 1098 23.29 5.92 27.03
C LYS A 1098 23.52 4.41 27.09
N TYR A 1099 22.62 3.61 26.51
CA TYR A 1099 22.78 2.15 26.40
C TYR A 1099 24.00 1.73 25.57
N GLU A 1100 24.32 2.42 24.48
CA GLU A 1100 25.50 2.14 23.66
C GLU A 1100 26.79 2.48 24.41
N ARG A 1101 26.82 3.58 25.18
CA ARG A 1101 27.95 3.91 26.05
C ARG A 1101 28.11 2.90 27.19
N GLU A 1102 27.02 2.44 27.81
CA GLU A 1102 27.05 1.40 28.84
C GLU A 1102 27.49 0.04 28.25
N LEU A 1103 27.05 -0.32 27.05
CA LEU A 1103 27.52 -1.50 26.32
C LEU A 1103 29.01 -1.42 25.97
N VAL A 1104 29.52 -0.25 25.54
CA VAL A 1104 30.95 -0.06 25.28
C VAL A 1104 31.78 -0.10 26.57
N LEU A 1105 31.29 0.48 27.67
CA LEU A 1105 31.93 0.37 28.97
C LEU A 1105 31.98 -1.08 29.46
N HIS A 1106 30.86 -1.82 29.39
CA HIS A 1106 30.84 -3.24 29.72
C HIS A 1106 31.69 -4.10 28.77
N ALA A 1107 31.78 -3.76 27.48
CA ALA A 1107 32.71 -4.42 26.56
C ALA A 1107 34.17 -4.20 26.96
N ASN A 1108 34.53 -2.98 27.39
CA ASN A 1108 35.86 -2.66 27.92
C ASN A 1108 36.14 -3.38 29.25
N ASP A 1109 35.18 -3.43 30.18
CA ASP A 1109 35.29 -4.17 31.44
C ASP A 1109 35.44 -5.68 31.21
N VAL A 1110 34.70 -6.24 30.24
CA VAL A 1110 34.81 -7.65 29.84
C VAL A 1110 36.15 -7.93 29.15
N GLN A 1111 36.67 -7.03 28.31
CA GLN A 1111 38.01 -7.14 27.75
C GLN A 1111 39.09 -7.06 28.83
N ALA A 1112 38.96 -6.14 29.79
CA ALA A 1112 39.85 -6.04 30.93
C ALA A 1112 39.84 -7.34 31.76
N LEU A 1113 38.65 -7.84 32.14
CA LEU A 1113 38.49 -9.13 32.83
C LEU A 1113 39.01 -10.32 32.02
N THR A 1114 38.92 -10.29 30.70
CA THR A 1114 39.45 -11.35 29.83
C THR A 1114 40.98 -11.31 29.81
N SER A 1115 41.59 -10.12 29.63
CA SER A 1115 43.05 -9.96 29.69
C SER A 1115 43.63 -10.33 31.07
N VAL A 1116 42.91 -10.05 32.16
CA VAL A 1116 43.29 -10.47 33.53
C VAL A 1116 43.13 -11.98 33.70
N LYS A 1117 42.12 -12.62 33.10
CA LYS A 1117 41.99 -14.09 33.08
C LYS A 1117 43.09 -14.75 32.25
N GLU A 1118 43.44 -14.20 31.10
CA GLU A 1118 44.54 -14.69 30.25
C GLU A 1118 45.88 -14.57 30.99
N GLN A 1119 46.17 -13.42 31.60
CA GLN A 1119 47.35 -13.23 32.46
C GLN A 1119 47.34 -14.19 33.66
N PHE A 1120 46.19 -14.40 34.31
CA PHE A 1120 46.07 -15.36 35.41
C PHE A 1120 46.30 -16.80 34.95
N GLN A 1121 45.77 -17.20 33.79
CA GLN A 1121 46.03 -18.52 33.20
C GLN A 1121 47.49 -18.68 32.79
N GLU A 1122 48.13 -17.65 32.24
CA GLU A 1122 49.54 -17.66 31.84
C GLU A 1122 50.48 -17.70 33.06
N GLN A 1123 50.12 -17.05 34.17
CA GLN A 1123 50.85 -17.19 35.44
C GLN A 1123 50.57 -18.54 36.11
N SER A 1124 49.34 -19.07 36.01
CA SER A 1124 48.99 -20.39 36.53
C SER A 1124 49.71 -21.51 35.77
N SER A 1125 49.86 -21.41 34.45
CA SER A 1125 50.62 -22.40 33.67
C SER A 1125 52.12 -22.29 33.95
N LYS A 1126 52.67 -21.08 34.09
CA LYS A 1126 54.06 -20.89 34.56
C LYS A 1126 54.28 -21.46 35.96
N PHE A 1127 53.29 -21.35 36.86
CA PHE A 1127 53.35 -21.95 38.19
C PHE A 1127 53.31 -23.48 38.11
N GLN A 1128 52.39 -24.04 37.32
CA GLN A 1128 52.28 -25.48 37.04
C GLN A 1128 53.60 -26.04 36.48
N GLU A 1129 54.20 -25.38 35.48
CA GLU A 1129 55.51 -25.78 34.92
C GLU A 1129 56.65 -25.73 35.95
N ILE A 1130 56.59 -24.81 36.92
CA ILE A 1130 57.61 -24.70 37.99
C ILE A 1130 57.39 -25.80 39.03
N GLU A 1131 56.13 -26.11 39.37
CA GLU A 1131 55.75 -27.21 40.27
C GLU A 1131 56.12 -28.57 39.67
N ASP A 1132 55.80 -28.82 38.40
CA ASP A 1132 56.22 -30.01 37.64
C ASP A 1132 57.74 -30.13 37.58
N ARG A 1133 58.46 -29.02 37.38
CA ARG A 1133 59.94 -28.98 37.40
C ARG A 1133 60.52 -29.22 38.79
N ALA A 1134 59.84 -28.81 39.86
CA ALA A 1134 60.22 -29.10 41.24
C ALA A 1134 60.02 -30.59 41.56
N LEU A 1135 58.84 -31.14 41.27
CA LEU A 1135 58.51 -32.56 41.45
C LEU A 1135 59.48 -33.46 40.64
N ALA A 1136 59.79 -33.10 39.40
CA ALA A 1136 60.77 -33.82 38.57
C ALA A 1136 62.23 -33.66 39.04
N ALA A 1137 62.53 -32.70 39.90
CA ALA A 1137 63.82 -32.57 40.58
C ALA A 1137 63.85 -33.36 41.90
N GLU A 1138 62.75 -33.36 42.67
CA GLU A 1138 62.58 -34.17 43.88
C GLU A 1138 62.61 -35.67 43.57
N GLN A 1139 61.95 -36.13 42.51
CA GLN A 1139 62.01 -37.54 42.07
C GLN A 1139 63.45 -37.96 41.75
N LYS A 1140 64.20 -37.13 41.01
CA LYS A 1140 65.63 -37.39 40.73
C LYS A 1140 66.48 -37.37 42.00
N LEU A 1141 66.16 -36.50 42.96
CA LEU A 1141 66.84 -36.47 44.25
C LEU A 1141 66.52 -37.74 45.07
N GLN A 1142 65.29 -38.24 45.04
CA GLN A 1142 64.92 -39.52 45.62
C GLN A 1142 65.67 -40.69 44.96
N GLU A 1143 65.72 -40.75 43.63
CA GLU A 1143 66.52 -41.74 42.87
C GLU A 1143 68.02 -41.68 43.22
N TYR A 1144 68.59 -40.48 43.38
CA TYR A 1144 69.96 -40.33 43.83
C TYR A 1144 70.14 -40.76 45.30
N THR A 1145 69.19 -40.51 46.20
CA THR A 1145 69.30 -40.99 47.59
C THR A 1145 69.15 -42.51 47.71
N SER A 1146 68.22 -43.13 46.98
CA SER A 1146 68.03 -44.59 47.01
C SER A 1146 69.21 -45.33 46.41
N SER A 1147 69.73 -44.87 45.27
CA SER A 1147 70.95 -45.42 44.68
C SER A 1147 72.20 -45.20 45.55
N TRP A 1148 72.30 -44.08 46.28
CA TRP A 1148 73.34 -43.90 47.32
C TRP A 1148 73.18 -44.85 48.50
N GLU A 1149 71.96 -45.07 48.99
CA GLU A 1149 71.71 -46.05 50.04
C GLU A 1149 72.08 -47.47 49.62
N ASP A 1150 71.75 -47.86 48.39
CA ASP A 1150 72.03 -49.21 47.90
C ASP A 1150 73.54 -49.42 47.62
N GLN A 1151 74.25 -48.39 47.14
CA GLN A 1151 75.72 -48.39 47.12
C GLN A 1151 76.31 -48.50 48.54
N LYS A 1152 75.73 -47.81 49.53
CA LYS A 1152 76.16 -47.87 50.94
C LYS A 1152 75.89 -49.26 51.55
N LYS A 1153 74.74 -49.89 51.26
CA LYS A 1153 74.41 -51.28 51.64
C LYS A 1153 75.37 -52.27 50.99
N ALA A 1154 75.67 -52.10 49.69
CA ALA A 1154 76.63 -52.93 48.96
C ALA A 1154 78.04 -52.85 49.57
N LYS A 1155 78.56 -51.63 49.80
CA LYS A 1155 79.88 -51.43 50.42
C LYS A 1155 79.95 -51.93 51.87
N ALA A 1156 78.88 -51.80 52.64
CA ALA A 1156 78.80 -52.43 53.97
C ALA A 1156 78.79 -53.97 53.89
N SER A 1157 78.24 -54.57 52.84
CA SER A 1157 78.30 -56.03 52.61
C SER A 1157 79.70 -56.49 52.18
N GLU A 1158 80.42 -55.69 51.40
CA GLU A 1158 81.82 -55.94 51.04
C GLU A 1158 82.74 -55.83 52.25
N ALA A 1159 82.56 -54.80 53.09
CA ALA A 1159 83.29 -54.65 54.35
C ALA A 1159 83.13 -55.89 55.24
N LYS A 1160 81.89 -56.36 55.46
CA LYS A 1160 81.62 -57.60 56.23
C LYS A 1160 82.25 -58.86 55.63
N LYS A 1161 82.33 -58.96 54.29
CA LYS A 1161 83.04 -60.08 53.61
C LYS A 1161 84.56 -59.99 53.82
N ILE A 1162 85.12 -58.79 53.86
CA ILE A 1162 86.54 -58.56 54.17
C ILE A 1162 86.82 -58.87 55.64
N GLU A 1163 85.98 -58.39 56.57
CA GLU A 1163 86.07 -58.71 58.01
C GLU A 1163 86.04 -60.23 58.26
N ALA A 1164 85.09 -60.95 57.64
CA ALA A 1164 85.03 -62.41 57.70
C ALA A 1164 86.31 -63.06 57.17
N ARG A 1165 86.81 -62.63 56.00
CA ARG A 1165 88.06 -63.15 55.42
C ARG A 1165 89.29 -62.84 56.28
N CYS A 1166 89.31 -61.71 56.98
CA CYS A 1166 90.34 -61.38 57.96
C CYS A 1166 90.24 -62.27 59.20
N ALA A 1167 89.03 -62.57 59.70
CA ALA A 1167 88.83 -63.53 60.79
C ALA A 1167 89.28 -64.95 60.39
N ASP A 1168 88.97 -65.40 59.17
CA ASP A 1168 89.44 -66.69 58.63
C ASP A 1168 90.98 -66.74 58.53
N LEU A 1169 91.63 -65.66 58.09
CA LEU A 1169 93.09 -65.57 58.05
C LEU A 1169 93.72 -65.53 59.46
N VAL A 1170 93.05 -64.92 60.45
CA VAL A 1170 93.47 -64.98 61.86
C VAL A 1170 93.34 -66.40 62.40
N ASN A 1171 92.24 -67.10 62.11
CA ASN A 1171 92.03 -68.50 62.49
C ASN A 1171 93.05 -69.46 61.84
N GLN A 1172 93.45 -69.19 60.59
CA GLN A 1172 94.53 -69.92 59.91
C GLN A 1172 95.89 -69.64 60.57
N ASN A 1173 96.20 -68.39 60.91
CA ASN A 1173 97.42 -68.05 61.65
C ASN A 1173 97.46 -68.66 63.05
N SER A 1174 96.36 -68.65 63.83
CA SER A 1174 96.32 -69.31 65.14
C SER A 1174 96.49 -70.83 65.03
N THR A 1175 95.99 -71.42 63.94
CA THR A 1175 96.19 -72.85 63.64
C THR A 1175 97.66 -73.15 63.31
N LEU A 1176 98.30 -72.32 62.48
CA LEU A 1176 99.75 -72.40 62.19
C LEU A 1176 100.60 -72.20 63.43
N HIS A 1177 100.28 -71.23 64.29
CA HIS A 1177 100.97 -71.04 65.57
C HIS A 1177 100.81 -72.25 66.50
N SER A 1178 99.61 -72.85 66.60
CA SER A 1178 99.42 -74.09 67.37
C SER A 1178 100.19 -75.28 66.80
N GLN A 1179 100.38 -75.34 65.48
CA GLN A 1179 101.22 -76.36 64.83
C GLN A 1179 102.72 -76.12 65.09
N LEU A 1180 103.17 -74.86 65.03
CA LEU A 1180 104.54 -74.47 65.38
C LEU A 1180 104.86 -74.71 66.86
N GLU A 1181 103.94 -74.45 67.79
CA GLU A 1181 104.09 -74.81 69.20
C GLU A 1181 104.30 -76.32 69.37
N LYS A 1182 103.43 -77.14 68.75
CA LYS A 1182 103.53 -78.61 68.80
C LYS A 1182 104.86 -79.13 68.24
N LEU A 1183 105.33 -78.57 67.13
CA LEU A 1183 106.64 -78.91 66.56
C LEU A 1183 107.80 -78.44 67.47
N SER A 1184 107.70 -77.25 68.07
CA SER A 1184 108.72 -76.73 69.00
C SER A 1184 108.83 -77.59 70.28
N ALA A 1185 107.71 -78.09 70.79
CA ALA A 1185 107.65 -78.98 71.95
C ALA A 1185 108.32 -80.35 71.65
N GLN A 1186 108.15 -80.87 70.43
CA GLN A 1186 108.84 -82.09 69.98
C GLN A 1186 110.35 -81.85 69.78
N LEU A 1187 110.75 -80.72 69.19
CA LEU A 1187 112.15 -80.32 69.03
C LEU A 1187 112.89 -80.08 70.36
N ALA A 1188 112.17 -79.70 71.42
CA ALA A 1188 112.76 -79.52 72.74
C ALA A 1188 113.20 -80.84 73.42
N ALA A 1189 112.57 -81.97 73.05
CA ALA A 1189 112.66 -83.24 73.77
C ALA A 1189 113.79 -84.19 73.31
N SER A 1190 114.29 -84.05 72.07
CA SER A 1190 115.34 -84.93 71.53
C SER A 1190 116.64 -84.18 71.25
N LYS A 1191 117.49 -84.06 72.28
CA LYS A 1191 118.79 -83.35 72.22
C LYS A 1191 119.98 -84.30 72.33
N ARG A 1192 120.77 -84.42 71.24
CA ARG A 1192 122.27 -84.41 71.19
C ARG A 1192 122.84 -85.31 70.07
N SER A 1193 123.86 -84.76 69.40
CA SER A 1193 124.89 -85.47 68.60
C SER A 1193 124.47 -86.10 67.26
N PRO A 1194 125.43 -86.32 66.33
CA PRO A 1194 125.15 -86.21 64.89
C PRO A 1194 125.60 -87.46 64.08
N VAL A 1195 125.90 -87.26 62.79
CA VAL A 1195 126.43 -88.20 61.76
C VAL A 1195 125.36 -89.01 61.00
N GLN A 1196 125.43 -89.29 59.69
CA GLN A 1196 125.94 -88.60 58.47
C GLN A 1196 125.61 -89.46 57.21
N ILE A 1197 125.79 -88.91 55.99
CA ILE A 1197 126.11 -89.60 54.70
C ILE A 1197 124.95 -90.18 53.83
N SER A 1198 124.92 -89.68 52.57
CA SER A 1198 124.57 -90.30 51.27
C SER A 1198 123.12 -90.37 50.73
N LEU A 1199 122.98 -89.82 49.50
CA LEU A 1199 121.95 -90.10 48.50
C LEU A 1199 122.16 -91.49 47.85
N PRO A 1200 121.16 -92.08 47.14
CA PRO A 1200 121.18 -91.92 45.67
C PRO A 1200 119.82 -91.96 44.91
N GLN A 1201 119.77 -91.21 43.79
CA GLN A 1201 119.19 -91.55 42.46
C GLN A 1201 117.69 -91.88 42.25
N LYS A 1202 117.07 -91.10 41.33
CA LYS A 1202 116.20 -91.49 40.17
C LYS A 1202 114.85 -92.20 40.47
N GLU A 1203 113.75 -92.02 39.71
CA GLU A 1203 113.46 -91.28 38.46
C GLU A 1203 111.93 -91.02 38.36
N GLY A 1204 111.49 -89.98 37.63
CA GLY A 1204 110.05 -89.67 37.42
C GLY A 1204 109.51 -88.50 38.27
N VAL A 1205 110.03 -87.28 38.12
CA VAL A 1205 109.61 -86.25 37.13
C VAL A 1205 108.14 -85.83 37.32
N ALA A 1206 107.81 -84.60 37.70
CA ALA A 1206 108.68 -83.40 37.79
C ALA A 1206 109.72 -83.38 38.94
N ALA A 1207 109.73 -84.40 39.80
CA ALA A 1207 110.79 -84.75 40.77
C ALA A 1207 111.18 -83.69 41.82
N GLU A 1208 110.85 -83.98 43.08
CA GLU A 1208 111.39 -83.29 44.26
C GLU A 1208 112.82 -83.77 44.62
N GLY A 1209 113.47 -83.06 45.55
CA GLY A 1209 114.85 -83.32 46.03
C GLY A 1209 115.87 -82.43 45.28
N GLY A 1210 116.64 -81.54 45.93
CA GLY A 1210 117.42 -81.77 47.15
C GLY A 1210 118.83 -82.19 46.71
N GLU A 1211 119.94 -81.54 47.06
CA GLU A 1211 120.41 -80.84 48.28
C GLU A 1211 121.43 -79.73 47.87
N GLU A 1212 121.97 -78.79 48.67
CA GLU A 1212 121.68 -78.25 50.02
C GLU A 1212 122.40 -76.88 50.20
N SER A 1213 122.02 -76.13 51.25
CA SER A 1213 122.94 -75.32 52.09
C SER A 1213 123.76 -74.12 51.53
N LYS A 1214 123.11 -73.07 51.01
CA LYS A 1214 123.52 -71.64 51.20
C LYS A 1214 122.39 -70.68 50.80
N LYS A 1215 121.34 -70.48 51.61
CA LYS A 1215 121.25 -69.76 52.91
C LYS A 1215 121.17 -68.23 52.83
N THR A 1216 119.95 -67.75 52.53
CA THR A 1216 119.20 -66.82 53.40
C THR A 1216 119.77 -65.42 53.66
N VAL A 1217 120.47 -64.79 52.71
CA VAL A 1217 120.85 -63.37 52.82
C VAL A 1217 120.25 -62.53 51.69
N ASP A 1218 120.45 -62.91 50.43
CA ASP A 1218 120.12 -62.04 49.29
C ASP A 1218 118.61 -61.95 48.99
N GLU A 1219 117.85 -63.02 49.22
CA GLU A 1219 116.38 -63.04 49.04
C GLU A 1219 115.66 -62.01 49.95
N LEU A 1220 116.19 -61.78 51.16
CA LEU A 1220 115.66 -60.75 52.07
C LEU A 1220 115.91 -59.32 51.54
N TRP A 1221 117.01 -59.10 50.82
CA TRP A 1221 117.30 -57.80 50.22
C TRP A 1221 116.37 -57.47 49.05
N GLU A 1222 115.97 -58.46 48.25
CA GLU A 1222 114.98 -58.26 47.18
C GLU A 1222 113.58 -57.99 47.75
N ILE A 1223 113.17 -58.71 48.81
CA ILE A 1223 111.90 -58.46 49.52
C ILE A 1223 111.89 -57.04 50.12
N ILE A 1224 112.98 -56.59 50.76
CA ILE A 1224 113.10 -55.21 51.28
C ILE A 1224 113.02 -54.16 50.15
N ARG A 1225 113.58 -54.47 48.96
CA ARG A 1225 113.48 -53.60 47.78
C ARG A 1225 112.06 -53.53 47.22
N PHE A 1226 111.34 -54.64 47.23
CA PHE A 1226 109.93 -54.72 46.84
C PHE A 1226 109.04 -53.91 47.81
N VAL A 1227 109.18 -54.13 49.12
CA VAL A 1227 108.40 -53.43 50.16
C VAL A 1227 108.62 -51.92 50.17
N ARG A 1228 109.84 -51.43 49.90
CA ARG A 1228 110.08 -49.99 49.73
C ARG A 1228 109.36 -49.42 48.50
N ARG A 1229 109.37 -50.14 47.38
CA ARG A 1229 108.72 -49.71 46.14
C ARG A 1229 107.19 -49.74 46.26
N GLU A 1230 106.63 -50.73 46.93
CA GLU A 1230 105.22 -50.78 47.35
C GLU A 1230 104.85 -49.59 48.24
N LYS A 1231 105.72 -49.22 49.20
CA LYS A 1231 105.50 -48.05 50.08
C LYS A 1231 105.50 -46.73 49.31
N GLU A 1232 106.45 -46.51 48.40
CA GLU A 1232 106.48 -45.33 47.53
C GLU A 1232 105.22 -45.25 46.64
N ILE A 1233 104.73 -46.39 46.15
CA ILE A 1233 103.47 -46.50 45.39
C ILE A 1233 102.23 -46.24 46.27
N SER A 1234 102.25 -46.55 47.57
CA SER A 1234 101.13 -46.26 48.48
C SER A 1234 101.10 -44.79 48.93
N GLU A 1235 102.26 -44.19 49.18
CA GLU A 1235 102.39 -42.78 49.55
C GLU A 1235 101.98 -41.86 48.39
N THR A 1236 102.49 -42.10 47.18
CA THR A 1236 102.07 -41.34 45.98
C THR A 1236 100.58 -41.49 45.65
N LYS A 1237 99.96 -42.65 45.90
CA LYS A 1237 98.50 -42.83 45.78
C LYS A 1237 97.71 -42.05 46.85
N CYS A 1238 98.27 -41.89 48.05
CA CYS A 1238 97.65 -41.10 49.10
C CYS A 1238 97.66 -39.60 48.75
N GLU A 1239 98.79 -39.08 48.28
CA GLU A 1239 98.94 -37.71 47.78
C GLU A 1239 98.00 -37.42 46.60
N LEU A 1240 97.88 -38.35 45.64
CA LEU A 1240 96.94 -38.25 44.52
C LEU A 1240 95.49 -38.12 45.02
N SER A 1241 95.06 -38.99 45.94
CA SER A 1241 93.71 -38.97 46.53
C SER A 1241 93.43 -37.68 47.31
N GLN A 1242 94.40 -37.13 48.04
CA GLN A 1242 94.26 -35.81 48.69
C GLN A 1242 94.13 -34.69 47.65
N SER A 1243 94.92 -34.72 46.57
CA SER A 1243 94.83 -33.73 45.49
C SER A 1243 93.47 -33.76 44.78
N GLU A 1244 92.90 -34.95 44.57
CA GLU A 1244 91.55 -35.10 44.02
C GLU A 1244 90.48 -34.61 44.99
N SER A 1245 90.61 -34.89 46.30
CA SER A 1245 89.69 -34.40 47.33
C SER A 1245 89.61 -32.86 47.36
N ILE A 1246 90.76 -32.18 47.31
CA ILE A 1246 90.85 -30.71 47.20
C ILE A 1246 90.20 -30.22 45.90
N ARG A 1247 90.44 -30.91 44.78
CA ARG A 1247 89.85 -30.59 43.47
C ARG A 1247 88.32 -30.75 43.45
N TYR A 1248 87.78 -31.73 44.18
CA TYR A 1248 86.33 -31.88 44.37
C TYR A 1248 85.76 -30.79 45.29
N GLN A 1249 86.44 -30.41 46.37
CA GLN A 1249 86.03 -29.28 47.22
C GLN A 1249 85.94 -27.98 46.42
N GLN A 1250 86.99 -27.61 45.67
CA GLN A 1250 87.00 -26.43 44.80
C GLN A 1250 85.88 -26.47 43.75
N ARG A 1251 85.54 -27.66 43.22
CA ARG A 1251 84.43 -27.83 42.28
C ARG A 1251 83.06 -27.67 42.94
N CYS A 1252 82.91 -28.08 44.20
CA CYS A 1252 81.71 -27.83 44.99
C CYS A 1252 81.56 -26.36 45.42
N GLU A 1253 82.66 -25.64 45.64
CA GLU A 1253 82.63 -24.19 45.90
C GLU A 1253 82.27 -23.40 44.64
N TYR A 1254 82.84 -23.76 43.48
CA TYR A 1254 82.48 -23.15 42.19
C TYR A 1254 80.99 -23.35 41.81
N LEU A 1255 80.36 -24.41 42.32
CA LEU A 1255 78.93 -24.70 42.16
C LEU A 1255 78.03 -24.00 43.20
N LYS A 1256 78.59 -23.18 44.12
CA LYS A 1256 77.84 -22.34 45.07
C LYS A 1256 77.87 -20.84 44.73
N VAL A 1257 78.52 -20.46 43.64
CA VAL A 1257 78.66 -19.06 43.15
C VAL A 1257 77.97 -18.89 41.79
N LYS A 1258 76.98 -19.76 41.52
CA LYS A 1258 76.01 -19.70 40.43
C LYS A 1258 74.63 -20.05 40.98
#